data_AF-A0AAV1EV41-F1
#
_entry.id   AF-A0AAV1EV41-F1
#
_cell.length_a   1.000
_cell.length_b   1.000
_cell.length_c   1.000
_cell.angle_alpha   90.00
_cell.angle_beta   90.00
_cell.angle_gamma   90.00
#
_symmetry.space_group_name_H-M   'P 1'
#
loop_
_entity.id
_entity.type
_entity.pdbx_description
1 polymer ?
#
loop_
_entity_poly.entity_id
_entity_poly.type
_entity_poly.pdbx_seq_one_letter_code
_entity_poly.pdbx_strand_id
1 'polypeptide(L)'
;MTMLLLRRAVQTAVRTNHCRSFCVSQTHLSERKGLVLGVFEKEGEEGGLHLTEAAAGFDQCLSGKLSDLLKISGPALKKGKSRVFYGIHKDFPCVAVVGLGKHDEGVCGAENWDTSKENIRQAVSAGCRLLQDLEVNHVEVDSCSDAQSAAEGAALGLFHYDQLKSKKKTKVTTQLYGSADSAGWEKGVMYAEGQNLARLLMEAPANHVTPTTFANTIEEKLAPYAERVSVNKRSQSWMEEQQMGAFLSVSRGSEEPPVFLELHYNGSPNSKQAPLLLVGKGITFDSGGISLKPSASMDAMRADMGGAATVCASIVTAAALKLPVNIIGLAPLCENMPSGKATKPGDVVKAKNGKTIQVDNTDAEGRLILADALCYGHTFNPRAIVNVATLTGAMDVALGSAATGVFTNSDWLWGQLHKASVVTGDRVWRMPLFQHYTRQVTDSQLADLNNIGKYSRSGGACTAAAFLREFVTAPHWAHLDIAGVMSNKDEVPYLRKGQQQPSGHPVGGPGGPSQPGYPGSATRAQGNNTLVDELEASFEACFASLVSQDYVNGTDQEEIRTGVDQCIQKFLDVARQTECFFLQKRLQLSVQKPEQVVKEDVSELRNELQRKEMLVQKHLTKLHHWQQVLEDVSVQHRKPTDLPPPGPLAFLEQASANLPPAPLKPN
;
A
#
# COMPACT_ATOMS: atom_id res chain seq x y z
N MET A 1 30.44 -38.76 -51.52
CA MET A 1 30.75 -37.53 -50.74
C MET A 1 29.98 -36.36 -51.36
N THR A 2 29.92 -35.19 -50.69
CA THR A 2 29.28 -33.95 -51.17
C THR A 2 27.85 -34.06 -51.73
N MET A 3 26.86 -33.90 -50.84
CA MET A 3 25.47 -33.56 -51.21
C MET A 3 25.13 -32.12 -50.75
N LEU A 4 25.93 -31.16 -51.22
CA LEU A 4 25.70 -29.72 -51.08
C LEU A 4 26.00 -29.04 -52.43
N LEU A 5 25.52 -27.79 -52.60
CA LEU A 5 25.72 -26.93 -53.78
C LEU A 5 24.93 -27.28 -55.06
N LEU A 6 23.60 -27.27 -55.03
CA LEU A 6 22.77 -26.94 -56.22
C LEU A 6 21.31 -26.56 -55.88
N ARG A 7 21.13 -25.40 -55.20
CA ARG A 7 19.83 -24.70 -55.07
C ARG A 7 20.00 -23.17 -55.15
N ARG A 8 20.49 -22.68 -56.29
CA ARG A 8 20.38 -21.29 -56.75
C ARG A 8 20.16 -21.29 -58.26
N ALA A 9 19.47 -20.26 -58.76
CA ALA A 9 19.04 -20.07 -60.15
C ALA A 9 18.10 -21.17 -60.71
N VAL A 10 16.79 -20.89 -60.71
CA VAL A 10 15.87 -20.84 -61.86
C VAL A 10 14.46 -20.59 -61.31
N GLN A 11 14.02 -19.34 -61.34
CA GLN A 11 12.62 -18.91 -61.44
C GLN A 11 12.62 -17.38 -61.64
N THR A 12 13.08 -16.97 -62.81
CA THR A 12 13.12 -15.56 -63.24
C THR A 12 11.82 -15.20 -63.94
N ALA A 13 11.39 -13.95 -63.77
CA ALA A 13 10.16 -13.32 -64.26
C ALA A 13 9.64 -13.71 -65.67
N VAL A 14 8.31 -13.61 -65.85
CA VAL A 14 7.69 -12.95 -67.03
C VAL A 14 6.19 -12.66 -66.79
N ARG A 15 5.80 -11.37 -66.85
CA ARG A 15 4.47 -10.79 -67.26
C ARG A 15 3.19 -11.19 -66.45
N THR A 16 2.13 -10.37 -66.32
CA THR A 16 1.84 -9.00 -66.81
C THR A 16 0.80 -8.27 -65.95
N ASN A 17 1.00 -6.96 -65.76
CA ASN A 17 0.02 -5.85 -65.64
C ASN A 17 -1.12 -5.80 -64.58
N HIS A 18 -1.36 -4.56 -64.14
CA HIS A 18 -2.61 -4.01 -63.58
C HIS A 18 -3.06 -4.44 -62.17
N CYS A 19 -2.36 -3.92 -61.15
CA CYS A 19 -3.02 -3.38 -59.96
C CYS A 19 -2.77 -1.86 -59.88
N ARG A 20 -3.77 -1.10 -59.42
CA ARG A 20 -3.69 0.36 -59.32
C ARG A 20 -2.80 0.77 -58.15
N SER A 21 -1.96 1.80 -58.35
CA SER A 21 -1.37 2.52 -57.22
C SER A 21 -2.47 3.36 -56.56
N PHE A 22 -3.07 2.82 -55.50
CA PHE A 22 -3.72 3.65 -54.50
C PHE A 22 -2.66 4.10 -53.51
N CYS A 23 -2.59 5.41 -53.27
CA CYS A 23 -1.63 5.99 -52.35
C CYS A 23 -1.91 5.45 -50.94
N VAL A 24 -1.03 4.57 -50.45
CA VAL A 24 -0.82 4.44 -49.01
C VAL A 24 -0.19 5.75 -48.59
N SER A 25 -1.02 6.71 -48.22
CA SER A 25 -0.55 7.86 -47.45
C SER A 25 0.18 7.28 -46.25
N GLN A 26 1.46 7.62 -46.09
CA GLN A 26 2.11 7.48 -44.81
C GLN A 26 1.42 8.45 -43.86
N THR A 27 0.31 8.00 -43.26
CA THR A 27 -0.15 8.57 -42.01
C THR A 27 1.02 8.44 -41.06
N HIS A 28 1.68 9.57 -40.78
CA HIS A 28 2.33 9.72 -39.50
C HIS A 28 1.39 9.13 -38.46
N LEU A 29 1.91 8.26 -37.58
CA LEU A 29 1.26 8.01 -36.31
C LEU A 29 1.32 9.34 -35.56
N SER A 30 0.35 10.20 -35.83
CA SER A 30 0.20 11.50 -35.19
C SER A 30 0.09 11.21 -33.71
N GLU A 31 1.07 11.69 -32.94
CA GLU A 31 1.09 11.57 -31.49
C GLU A 31 -0.31 11.90 -30.97
N ARG A 32 -0.94 10.96 -30.26
CA ARG A 32 -2.23 11.23 -29.63
C ARG A 32 -1.92 12.17 -28.48
N LYS A 33 -1.94 13.46 -28.79
CA LYS A 33 -1.78 14.56 -27.85
C LYS A 33 -3.08 14.79 -27.10
N GLY A 34 -2.97 14.89 -25.80
CA GLY A 34 -4.04 15.32 -24.92
C GLY A 34 -3.63 16.55 -24.10
N LEU A 35 -4.63 17.22 -23.55
CA LEU A 35 -4.45 18.39 -22.71
C LEU A 35 -5.27 18.23 -21.43
N VAL A 36 -4.67 18.49 -20.27
CA VAL A 36 -5.35 18.57 -18.97
C VAL A 36 -5.48 20.04 -18.58
N LEU A 37 -6.70 20.50 -18.26
CA LEU A 37 -7.02 21.88 -17.88
C LEU A 37 -7.81 21.95 -16.58
N GLY A 38 -7.47 22.88 -15.69
CA GLY A 38 -8.16 23.08 -14.42
C GLY A 38 -9.40 23.99 -14.51
N VAL A 39 -10.41 23.68 -13.69
CA VAL A 39 -11.49 24.61 -13.31
C VAL A 39 -11.72 24.59 -11.81
N PHE A 40 -11.95 25.77 -11.24
CA PHE A 40 -12.38 25.95 -9.86
C PHE A 40 -13.90 26.11 -9.77
N GLU A 41 -14.46 25.73 -8.63
CA GLU A 41 -15.84 26.03 -8.22
C GLU A 41 -15.93 27.54 -7.89
N LYS A 42 -16.85 28.27 -8.52
CA LYS A 42 -17.03 29.72 -8.30
C LYS A 42 -17.80 29.96 -7.00
N GLU A 43 -17.30 30.84 -6.14
CA GLU A 43 -18.01 31.22 -4.92
C GLU A 43 -19.28 32.05 -5.21
N GLY A 44 -20.32 31.83 -4.41
CA GLY A 44 -21.58 32.59 -4.47
C GLY A 44 -22.60 32.18 -5.55
N GLU A 45 -22.23 31.36 -6.54
CA GLU A 45 -23.12 30.91 -7.62
C GLU A 45 -23.13 29.38 -7.75
N GLU A 46 -24.26 28.72 -7.45
CA GLU A 46 -24.40 27.28 -7.68
C GLU A 46 -24.20 26.93 -9.16
N GLY A 47 -23.17 26.13 -9.46
CA GLY A 47 -22.83 25.73 -10.81
C GLY A 47 -21.92 26.70 -11.57
N GLY A 48 -21.52 27.83 -10.97
CA GLY A 48 -20.51 28.71 -11.53
C GLY A 48 -19.12 28.05 -11.60
N LEU A 49 -18.37 28.36 -12.65
CA LEU A 49 -17.00 27.85 -12.87
C LEU A 49 -16.03 29.01 -13.08
N HIS A 50 -14.81 28.87 -12.58
CA HIS A 50 -13.68 29.76 -12.86
C HIS A 50 -12.56 28.95 -13.51
N LEU A 51 -12.19 29.29 -14.74
CA LEU A 51 -11.08 28.67 -15.47
C LEU A 51 -9.74 29.08 -14.82
N THR A 52 -8.74 28.20 -14.84
CA THR A 52 -7.34 28.61 -14.62
C THR A 52 -6.88 29.57 -15.71
N GLU A 53 -5.78 30.30 -15.51
CA GLU A 53 -5.20 31.18 -16.53
C GLU A 53 -4.94 30.43 -17.86
N ALA A 54 -4.38 29.22 -17.78
CA ALA A 54 -4.11 28.39 -18.95
C ALA A 54 -5.40 27.88 -19.63
N ALA A 55 -6.41 27.50 -18.86
CA ALA A 55 -7.70 27.06 -19.41
C ALA A 55 -8.50 28.23 -20.02
N ALA A 56 -8.39 29.44 -19.45
CA ALA A 56 -8.97 30.66 -19.98
C ALA A 56 -8.29 31.10 -21.28
N GLY A 57 -6.95 31.08 -21.33
CA GLY A 57 -6.19 31.36 -22.56
C GLY A 57 -6.51 30.34 -23.67
N PHE A 58 -6.68 29.07 -23.33
CA PHE A 58 -7.10 28.04 -24.28
C PHE A 58 -8.54 28.23 -24.77
N ASP A 59 -9.49 28.57 -23.89
CA ASP A 59 -10.88 28.88 -24.28
C ASP A 59 -10.96 30.16 -25.13
N GLN A 60 -10.13 31.16 -24.86
CA GLN A 60 -9.98 32.35 -25.71
C GLN A 60 -9.48 31.98 -27.12
N CYS A 61 -8.50 31.08 -27.23
CA CYS A 61 -8.06 30.53 -28.52
C CYS A 61 -9.18 29.76 -29.26
N LEU A 62 -10.18 29.27 -28.52
CA LEU A 62 -11.37 28.58 -29.05
C LEU A 62 -12.62 29.46 -29.12
N SER A 63 -12.51 30.77 -28.90
CA SER A 63 -13.62 31.75 -28.91
C SER A 63 -14.78 31.40 -27.97
N GLY A 64 -14.50 30.88 -26.77
CA GLY A 64 -15.50 30.56 -25.73
C GLY A 64 -16.12 29.15 -25.84
N LYS A 65 -15.72 28.36 -26.85
CA LYS A 65 -16.28 27.03 -27.14
C LYS A 65 -16.05 26.01 -26.02
N LEU A 66 -14.97 26.10 -25.23
CA LEU A 66 -14.77 25.22 -24.07
C LEU A 66 -15.72 25.59 -22.94
N SER A 67 -15.90 26.88 -22.64
CA SER A 67 -16.89 27.35 -21.67
C SER A 67 -18.32 26.91 -22.03
N ASP A 68 -18.70 27.01 -23.31
CA ASP A 68 -20.03 26.60 -23.75
C ASP A 68 -20.22 25.08 -23.72
N LEU A 69 -19.21 24.30 -24.12
CA LEU A 69 -19.26 22.84 -23.98
C LEU A 69 -19.28 22.38 -22.52
N LEU A 70 -18.63 23.09 -21.60
CA LEU A 70 -18.73 22.85 -20.16
C LEU A 70 -20.18 23.04 -19.65
N LYS A 71 -20.87 24.11 -20.05
CA LYS A 71 -22.29 24.36 -19.73
C LYS A 71 -23.22 23.30 -20.34
N ILE A 72 -23.04 22.99 -21.62
CA ILE A 72 -23.87 22.01 -22.37
C ILE A 72 -23.74 20.59 -21.78
N SER A 73 -22.57 20.24 -21.26
CA SER A 73 -22.29 18.90 -20.73
C SER A 73 -22.76 18.65 -19.28
N GLY A 74 -23.64 19.51 -18.75
CA GLY A 74 -24.33 19.31 -17.48
C GLY A 74 -23.61 19.93 -16.28
N PRO A 75 -23.76 19.36 -15.07
CA PRO A 75 -23.30 19.98 -13.82
C PRO A 75 -21.82 20.37 -13.81
N ALA A 76 -21.49 21.41 -13.03
CA ALA A 76 -20.13 21.87 -12.78
C ALA A 76 -19.22 20.75 -12.22
N LEU A 77 -17.93 20.82 -12.56
CA LEU A 77 -16.93 19.84 -12.14
C LEU A 77 -16.45 20.12 -10.71
N LYS A 78 -17.00 19.36 -9.76
CA LYS A 78 -16.53 19.38 -8.36
C LYS A 78 -15.12 18.83 -8.21
N LYS A 79 -14.45 19.12 -7.08
CA LYS A 79 -13.14 18.55 -6.67
C LYS A 79 -12.95 17.09 -7.12
N GLY A 80 -11.88 16.84 -7.87
CA GLY A 80 -11.47 15.50 -8.30
C GLY A 80 -12.40 14.82 -9.33
N LYS A 81 -13.37 15.54 -9.90
CA LYS A 81 -14.17 15.08 -11.05
C LYS A 81 -13.60 15.65 -12.35
N SER A 82 -13.81 14.94 -13.44
CA SER A 82 -13.20 15.27 -14.73
C SER A 82 -14.10 14.89 -15.91
N ARG A 83 -13.91 15.56 -17.05
CA ARG A 83 -14.73 15.39 -18.26
C ARG A 83 -13.85 15.61 -19.50
N VAL A 84 -14.02 14.76 -20.52
CA VAL A 84 -13.25 14.83 -21.77
C VAL A 84 -14.09 15.42 -22.90
N PHE A 85 -13.50 16.37 -23.62
CA PHE A 85 -14.04 16.98 -24.83
C PHE A 85 -13.18 16.58 -26.03
N TYR A 86 -13.83 16.28 -27.16
CA TYR A 86 -13.19 15.70 -28.34
C TYR A 86 -13.24 16.66 -29.53
N GLY A 87 -12.15 16.74 -30.30
CA GLY A 87 -12.07 17.54 -31.53
C GLY A 87 -12.31 19.03 -31.33
N ILE A 88 -12.12 19.57 -30.12
CA ILE A 88 -12.37 20.98 -29.84
C ILE A 88 -11.27 21.88 -30.41
N HIS A 89 -10.01 21.38 -30.40
CA HIS A 89 -8.82 21.99 -30.98
C HIS A 89 -8.11 20.99 -31.92
N LYS A 90 -7.37 21.51 -32.91
CA LYS A 90 -6.65 20.70 -33.92
C LYS A 90 -5.48 19.91 -33.35
N ASP A 91 -4.68 20.53 -32.47
CA ASP A 91 -3.44 19.94 -31.94
C ASP A 91 -3.68 19.16 -30.63
N PHE A 92 -4.87 19.29 -30.05
CA PHE A 92 -5.33 18.58 -28.85
C PHE A 92 -6.68 17.92 -29.12
N PRO A 93 -6.71 16.76 -29.81
CA PRO A 93 -7.95 16.05 -30.14
C PRO A 93 -8.73 15.54 -28.92
N CYS A 94 -8.07 15.36 -27.76
CA CYS A 94 -8.69 15.00 -26.49
C CYS A 94 -8.30 16.00 -25.39
N VAL A 95 -9.26 16.76 -24.85
CA VAL A 95 -9.03 17.73 -23.77
C VAL A 95 -9.81 17.29 -22.53
N ALA A 96 -9.10 16.99 -21.45
CA ALA A 96 -9.67 16.63 -20.16
C ALA A 96 -9.71 17.85 -19.24
N VAL A 97 -10.91 18.33 -18.91
CA VAL A 97 -11.10 19.36 -17.88
C VAL A 97 -11.25 18.68 -16.52
N VAL A 98 -10.61 19.21 -15.49
CA VAL A 98 -10.56 18.64 -14.13
C VAL A 98 -10.98 19.67 -13.07
N GLY A 99 -11.84 19.26 -12.13
CA GLY A 99 -12.33 20.09 -11.04
C GLY A 99 -11.33 20.19 -9.90
N LEU A 100 -10.85 21.40 -9.62
CA LEU A 100 -9.86 21.74 -8.59
C LEU A 100 -10.49 22.04 -7.22
N GLY A 101 -11.81 21.99 -7.09
CA GLY A 101 -12.49 22.46 -5.87
C GLY A 101 -12.50 23.99 -5.80
N LYS A 102 -12.40 24.57 -4.60
CA LYS A 102 -12.37 26.02 -4.39
C LYS A 102 -11.02 26.62 -4.75
N HIS A 103 -11.02 27.91 -5.11
CA HIS A 103 -9.81 28.66 -5.46
C HIS A 103 -8.94 28.99 -4.25
N ASP A 104 -9.53 29.58 -3.20
CA ASP A 104 -8.79 30.15 -2.07
C ASP A 104 -8.60 29.15 -0.90
N GLU A 105 -8.39 27.88 -1.21
CA GLU A 105 -8.03 26.84 -0.24
C GLU A 105 -6.52 26.82 0.04
N GLY A 106 -6.13 26.33 1.23
CA GLY A 106 -4.75 26.28 1.68
C GLY A 106 -4.57 25.33 2.86
N VAL A 107 -3.68 25.68 3.80
CA VAL A 107 -3.37 24.82 4.97
C VAL A 107 -4.60 24.61 5.86
N CYS A 108 -5.13 23.39 5.87
CA CYS A 108 -6.22 22.98 6.75
C CYS A 108 -5.65 22.49 8.09
N GLY A 109 -5.91 23.22 9.17
CA GLY A 109 -5.44 22.86 10.52
C GLY A 109 -6.08 21.60 11.12
N ALA A 110 -7.20 21.12 10.57
CA ALA A 110 -7.81 19.86 10.98
C ALA A 110 -7.12 18.65 10.30
N GLU A 111 -6.97 18.70 8.98
CA GLU A 111 -6.34 17.63 8.19
C GLU A 111 -4.80 17.63 8.26
N ASN A 112 -4.19 18.74 8.67
CA ASN A 112 -2.74 18.98 8.71
C ASN A 112 -2.05 18.79 7.34
N TRP A 113 -2.67 19.36 6.29
CA TRP A 113 -2.13 19.44 4.92
C TRP A 113 -2.47 20.77 4.24
N ASP A 114 -1.82 21.05 3.11
CA ASP A 114 -2.24 22.08 2.14
C ASP A 114 -3.31 21.50 1.20
N THR A 115 -4.55 21.98 1.36
CA THR A 115 -5.72 21.44 0.67
C THR A 115 -5.71 21.74 -0.82
N SER A 116 -5.17 22.89 -1.25
CA SER A 116 -5.09 23.26 -2.67
C SER A 116 -4.15 22.32 -3.42
N LYS A 117 -2.97 22.04 -2.85
CA LYS A 117 -2.01 21.07 -3.42
C LYS A 117 -2.62 19.67 -3.57
N GLU A 118 -3.34 19.20 -2.55
CA GLU A 118 -4.06 17.92 -2.60
C GLU A 118 -5.16 17.89 -3.67
N ASN A 119 -5.94 18.97 -3.81
CA ASN A 119 -6.94 19.08 -4.86
C ASN A 119 -6.30 18.96 -6.26
N ILE A 120 -5.20 19.69 -6.49
CA ILE A 120 -4.46 19.69 -7.76
C ILE A 120 -3.91 18.29 -8.06
N ARG A 121 -3.22 17.65 -7.10
CA ARG A 121 -2.70 16.28 -7.25
C ARG A 121 -3.80 15.29 -7.64
N GLN A 122 -4.93 15.32 -6.92
CA GLN A 122 -6.10 14.47 -7.18
C GLN A 122 -6.69 14.72 -8.58
N ALA A 123 -6.93 15.98 -8.92
CA ALA A 123 -7.61 16.37 -10.16
C ALA A 123 -6.76 16.07 -11.40
N VAL A 124 -5.47 16.44 -11.38
CA VAL A 124 -4.54 16.18 -12.49
C VAL A 124 -4.30 14.68 -12.68
N SER A 125 -4.18 13.91 -11.60
CA SER A 125 -4.14 12.44 -11.65
C SER A 125 -5.38 11.88 -12.37
N ALA A 126 -6.59 12.36 -12.04
CA ALA A 126 -7.82 11.90 -12.68
C ALA A 126 -7.85 12.23 -14.19
N GLY A 127 -7.43 13.44 -14.58
CA GLY A 127 -7.30 13.84 -15.99
C GLY A 127 -6.30 12.98 -16.76
N CYS A 128 -5.08 12.82 -16.24
CA CYS A 128 -4.03 12.01 -16.88
C CYS A 128 -4.44 10.53 -17.01
N ARG A 129 -5.13 9.96 -16.01
CA ARG A 129 -5.64 8.58 -16.06
C ARG A 129 -6.71 8.40 -17.15
N LEU A 130 -7.65 9.34 -17.30
CA LEU A 130 -8.65 9.29 -18.37
C LEU A 130 -8.00 9.35 -19.76
N LEU A 131 -7.00 10.22 -19.96
CA LEU A 131 -6.28 10.31 -21.23
C LEU A 131 -5.47 9.04 -21.51
N GLN A 132 -4.82 8.42 -20.51
CA GLN A 132 -4.17 7.12 -20.68
C GLN A 132 -5.13 6.03 -21.14
N ASP A 133 -6.36 6.01 -20.62
CA ASP A 133 -7.39 5.01 -20.97
C ASP A 133 -8.07 5.28 -22.33
N LEU A 134 -7.81 6.45 -22.93
CA LEU A 134 -8.08 6.79 -24.34
C LEU A 134 -6.86 6.53 -25.26
N GLU A 135 -5.82 5.88 -24.74
CA GLU A 135 -4.54 5.61 -25.39
C GLU A 135 -3.81 6.86 -25.89
N VAL A 136 -4.02 8.00 -25.23
CA VAL A 136 -3.25 9.23 -25.43
C VAL A 136 -1.83 8.99 -24.90
N ASN A 137 -0.81 9.18 -25.75
CA ASN A 137 0.58 8.86 -25.41
C ASN A 137 1.43 10.08 -25.03
N HIS A 138 0.95 11.28 -25.32
CA HIS A 138 1.58 12.55 -24.91
C HIS A 138 0.53 13.47 -24.31
N VAL A 139 0.76 13.97 -23.09
CA VAL A 139 -0.20 14.82 -22.37
C VAL A 139 0.48 16.10 -21.91
N GLU A 140 -0.09 17.23 -22.31
CA GLU A 140 0.29 18.55 -21.83
C GLU A 140 -0.63 18.89 -20.64
N VAL A 141 -0.07 19.45 -19.56
CA VAL A 141 -0.76 19.58 -18.26
C VAL A 141 -0.69 21.02 -17.76
N ASP A 142 -1.86 21.63 -17.56
CA ASP A 142 -2.00 22.90 -16.87
C ASP A 142 -1.35 22.89 -15.48
N SER A 143 -0.59 23.93 -15.17
CA SER A 143 -0.02 24.21 -13.85
C SER A 143 -1.05 24.19 -12.71
N CYS A 144 -2.33 24.47 -12.99
CA CYS A 144 -3.41 24.52 -12.00
C CYS A 144 -3.11 25.45 -10.81
N SER A 145 -2.32 26.52 -11.02
CA SER A 145 -1.73 27.44 -10.03
C SER A 145 -0.58 26.90 -9.15
N ASP A 146 -0.25 25.60 -9.21
CA ASP A 146 0.93 25.02 -8.55
C ASP A 146 1.54 23.92 -9.42
N ALA A 147 2.54 24.30 -10.24
CA ALA A 147 3.13 23.40 -11.24
C ALA A 147 3.83 22.19 -10.61
N GLN A 148 4.31 22.30 -9.37
CA GLN A 148 4.87 21.17 -8.62
C GLN A 148 3.81 20.13 -8.30
N SER A 149 2.67 20.56 -7.75
CA SER A 149 1.54 19.70 -7.36
C SER A 149 0.84 19.10 -8.58
N ALA A 150 0.81 19.82 -9.71
CA ALA A 150 0.33 19.31 -10.99
C ALA A 150 1.25 18.20 -11.54
N ALA A 151 2.57 18.42 -11.56
CA ALA A 151 3.55 17.41 -11.96
C ALA A 151 3.49 16.16 -11.05
N GLU A 152 3.37 16.36 -9.74
CA GLU A 152 3.18 15.28 -8.76
C GLU A 152 1.91 14.46 -9.07
N GLY A 153 0.76 15.11 -9.23
CA GLY A 153 -0.49 14.45 -9.60
C GLY A 153 -0.40 13.64 -10.90
N ALA A 154 0.25 14.20 -11.93
CA ALA A 154 0.44 13.54 -13.21
C ALA A 154 1.34 12.29 -13.09
N ALA A 155 2.54 12.43 -12.55
CA ALA A 155 3.55 11.37 -12.49
C ALA A 155 3.19 10.26 -11.48
N LEU A 156 2.60 10.59 -10.33
CA LEU A 156 2.12 9.60 -9.36
C LEU A 156 0.87 8.86 -9.86
N GLY A 157 -0.02 9.59 -10.55
CA GLY A 157 -1.30 9.09 -11.06
C GLY A 157 -1.17 8.13 -12.25
N LEU A 158 -0.14 8.29 -13.06
CA LEU A 158 0.16 7.43 -14.21
C LEU A 158 0.99 6.19 -13.84
N PHE A 159 1.78 6.23 -12.76
CA PHE A 159 2.63 5.11 -12.34
C PHE A 159 1.82 3.83 -12.06
N HIS A 160 2.34 2.70 -12.54
CA HIS A 160 1.83 1.37 -12.28
C HIS A 160 2.92 0.34 -12.55
N TYR A 161 3.00 -0.73 -11.75
CA TYR A 161 3.92 -1.83 -12.00
C TYR A 161 3.29 -2.84 -12.99
N ASP A 162 3.83 -2.89 -14.20
CA ASP A 162 3.44 -3.85 -15.24
C ASP A 162 4.63 -4.53 -15.93
N GLN A 163 5.84 -4.40 -15.37
CA GLN A 163 7.07 -4.90 -15.99
C GLN A 163 6.95 -6.38 -16.40
N LEU A 164 6.36 -7.19 -15.52
CA LEU A 164 6.11 -8.63 -15.67
C LEU A 164 4.75 -8.99 -16.31
N LYS A 165 4.01 -8.04 -16.90
CA LYS A 165 2.69 -8.27 -17.53
C LYS A 165 2.79 -8.21 -19.05
N SER A 166 2.21 -9.18 -19.76
CA SER A 166 2.19 -9.20 -21.24
C SER A 166 1.27 -8.12 -21.83
N LYS A 167 0.15 -7.82 -21.16
CA LYS A 167 -0.72 -6.67 -21.49
C LYS A 167 -0.35 -5.49 -20.59
N LYS A 168 0.11 -4.41 -21.21
CA LYS A 168 0.55 -3.15 -20.59
C LYS A 168 -0.44 -2.03 -20.88
N LYS A 169 -0.44 -0.95 -20.10
CA LYS A 169 -1.16 0.28 -20.50
C LYS A 169 -0.29 1.10 -21.46
N THR A 170 -0.92 2.01 -22.20
CA THR A 170 -0.21 3.02 -23.01
C THR A 170 0.74 3.82 -22.12
N LYS A 171 2.03 3.84 -22.47
CA LYS A 171 3.01 4.72 -21.80
C LYS A 171 2.66 6.16 -22.18
N VAL A 172 2.48 7.01 -21.17
CA VAL A 172 2.15 8.42 -21.34
C VAL A 172 3.38 9.25 -20.94
N THR A 173 3.84 10.11 -21.85
CA THR A 173 4.76 11.21 -21.52
C THR A 173 3.93 12.40 -21.06
N THR A 174 4.36 13.09 -20.01
CA THR A 174 3.70 14.31 -19.51
C THR A 174 4.65 15.49 -19.55
N GLN A 175 4.14 16.68 -19.87
CA GLN A 175 4.87 17.94 -19.82
C GLN A 175 3.95 19.07 -19.36
N LEU A 176 4.54 20.14 -18.84
CA LEU A 176 3.84 21.39 -18.55
C LEU A 176 3.19 21.95 -19.84
N TYR A 177 1.94 22.41 -19.72
CA TYR A 177 1.28 23.20 -20.76
C TYR A 177 1.66 24.67 -20.59
N GLY A 178 2.19 25.29 -21.65
CA GLY A 178 2.77 26.63 -21.59
C GLY A 178 4.21 26.62 -21.07
N SER A 179 4.61 27.69 -20.37
CA SER A 179 5.98 27.86 -19.85
C SER A 179 6.08 28.59 -18.50
N ALA A 180 4.94 28.88 -17.85
CA ALA A 180 4.93 29.47 -16.52
C ALA A 180 5.29 28.42 -15.46
N ASP A 181 6.32 28.69 -14.65
CA ASP A 181 6.86 27.81 -13.60
C ASP A 181 7.32 26.41 -14.07
N SER A 182 8.18 26.37 -15.09
CA SER A 182 8.89 25.12 -15.47
C SER A 182 9.75 24.55 -14.32
N ALA A 183 10.26 25.41 -13.43
CA ALA A 183 11.08 24.99 -12.29
C ALA A 183 10.26 24.25 -11.22
N GLY A 184 9.04 24.70 -10.92
CA GLY A 184 8.08 23.99 -10.08
C GLY A 184 7.67 22.66 -10.71
N TRP A 185 7.38 22.63 -12.03
CA TRP A 185 7.09 21.39 -12.76
C TRP A 185 8.24 20.38 -12.66
N GLU A 186 9.47 20.77 -13.01
CA GLU A 186 10.67 19.90 -12.94
C GLU A 186 10.91 19.37 -11.51
N LYS A 187 10.71 20.22 -10.50
CA LYS A 187 10.78 19.83 -9.09
C LYS A 187 9.71 18.78 -8.74
N GLY A 188 8.47 18.97 -9.17
CA GLY A 188 7.38 18.02 -8.90
C GLY A 188 7.60 16.67 -9.58
N VAL A 189 8.15 16.68 -10.80
CA VAL A 189 8.61 15.45 -11.47
C VAL A 189 9.70 14.76 -10.63
N MET A 190 10.75 15.46 -10.18
CA MET A 190 11.81 14.86 -9.36
C MET A 190 11.33 14.31 -8.01
N TYR A 191 10.31 14.91 -7.40
CA TYR A 191 9.67 14.41 -6.18
C TYR A 191 8.88 13.12 -6.46
N ALA A 192 8.03 13.15 -7.49
CA ALA A 192 7.19 12.01 -7.87
C ALA A 192 7.98 10.83 -8.44
N GLU A 193 9.06 11.07 -9.19
CA GLU A 193 9.98 10.01 -9.65
C GLU A 193 10.72 9.35 -8.47
N GLY A 194 11.05 10.11 -7.42
CA GLY A 194 11.54 9.57 -6.15
C GLY A 194 10.54 8.62 -5.51
N GLN A 195 9.30 9.09 -5.27
CA GLN A 195 8.24 8.25 -4.69
C GLN A 195 7.94 7.01 -5.54
N ASN A 196 7.95 7.16 -6.87
CA ASN A 196 7.77 6.07 -7.82
C ASN A 196 8.95 5.08 -7.87
N LEU A 197 10.19 5.49 -7.54
CA LEU A 197 11.33 4.58 -7.41
C LEU A 197 11.16 3.65 -6.20
N ALA A 198 10.75 4.16 -5.04
CA ALA A 198 10.47 3.30 -3.90
C ALA A 198 9.27 2.39 -4.15
N ARG A 199 8.18 2.92 -4.74
CA ARG A 199 7.01 2.11 -5.14
C ARG A 199 7.37 1.01 -6.13
N LEU A 200 8.29 1.25 -7.07
CA LEU A 200 8.82 0.23 -7.97
C LEU A 200 9.55 -0.88 -7.20
N LEU A 201 10.44 -0.51 -6.28
CA LEU A 201 11.22 -1.46 -5.48
C LEU A 201 10.34 -2.28 -4.53
N MET A 202 9.29 -1.68 -3.95
CA MET A 202 8.35 -2.33 -3.02
C MET A 202 7.29 -3.20 -3.72
N GLU A 203 6.84 -2.83 -4.92
CA GLU A 203 5.79 -3.56 -5.65
C GLU A 203 6.35 -4.78 -6.40
N ALA A 204 7.61 -4.71 -6.83
CA ALA A 204 8.28 -5.81 -7.51
C ALA A 204 8.46 -7.03 -6.56
N PRO A 205 8.35 -8.27 -7.08
CA PRO A 205 8.46 -9.47 -6.25
C PRO A 205 9.90 -9.69 -5.76
N ALA A 206 10.04 -10.17 -4.52
CA ALA A 206 11.32 -10.33 -3.81
C ALA A 206 12.34 -11.19 -4.58
N ASN A 207 11.90 -12.24 -5.26
CA ASN A 207 12.77 -13.10 -6.09
C ASN A 207 13.36 -12.38 -7.33
N HIS A 208 12.96 -11.13 -7.59
CA HIS A 208 13.61 -10.22 -8.53
C HIS A 208 14.34 -9.08 -7.79
N VAL A 209 13.77 -8.54 -6.70
CA VAL A 209 14.39 -7.49 -5.86
C VAL A 209 14.98 -8.11 -4.58
N THR A 210 16.03 -8.92 -4.77
CA THR A 210 16.85 -9.45 -3.67
C THR A 210 17.76 -8.34 -3.08
N PRO A 211 18.45 -8.56 -1.94
CA PRO A 211 19.36 -7.57 -1.34
C PRO A 211 20.39 -7.02 -2.32
N THR A 212 20.92 -7.89 -3.19
CA THR A 212 21.90 -7.54 -4.22
C THR A 212 21.25 -6.72 -5.34
N THR A 213 20.08 -7.13 -5.85
CA THR A 213 19.40 -6.41 -6.94
C THR A 213 18.85 -5.05 -6.49
N PHE A 214 18.36 -4.94 -5.25
CA PHE A 214 18.01 -3.66 -4.63
C PHE A 214 19.21 -2.71 -4.63
N ALA A 215 20.36 -3.17 -4.10
CA ALA A 215 21.57 -2.37 -4.00
C ALA A 215 22.09 -1.93 -5.38
N ASN A 216 22.08 -2.82 -6.38
CA ASN A 216 22.44 -2.49 -7.77
C ASN A 216 21.46 -1.47 -8.38
N THR A 217 20.16 -1.60 -8.16
CA THR A 217 19.16 -0.65 -8.69
C THR A 217 19.35 0.75 -8.13
N ILE A 218 19.71 0.87 -6.85
CA ILE A 218 20.02 2.16 -6.22
C ILE A 218 21.36 2.73 -6.75
N GLU A 219 22.37 1.90 -6.97
CA GLU A 219 23.64 2.30 -7.58
C GLU A 219 23.45 2.86 -9.00
N GLU A 220 22.68 2.17 -9.85
CA GLU A 220 22.31 2.63 -11.20
C GLU A 220 21.59 4.00 -11.19
N LYS A 221 20.72 4.23 -10.19
CA LYS A 221 19.99 5.51 -10.03
C LYS A 221 20.86 6.64 -9.48
N LEU A 222 21.96 6.32 -8.83
CA LEU A 222 22.92 7.29 -8.29
C LEU A 222 24.13 7.54 -9.22
N ALA A 223 24.38 6.67 -10.19
CA ALA A 223 25.47 6.80 -11.16
C ALA A 223 25.54 8.16 -11.90
N PRO A 224 24.41 8.82 -12.29
CA PRO A 224 24.45 10.18 -12.86
C PRO A 224 24.99 11.27 -11.92
N TYR A 225 25.17 10.97 -10.64
CA TYR A 225 25.58 11.91 -9.59
C TYR A 225 26.90 11.51 -8.91
N ALA A 226 27.68 10.62 -9.52
CA ALA A 226 28.91 10.03 -8.96
C ALA A 226 29.99 11.07 -8.57
N GLU A 227 29.94 12.30 -9.08
CA GLU A 227 30.81 13.41 -8.62
C GLU A 227 30.59 13.80 -7.15
N ARG A 228 29.40 13.52 -6.60
CA ARG A 228 29.02 13.83 -5.22
C ARG A 228 28.53 12.62 -4.43
N VAL A 229 28.25 11.50 -5.09
CA VAL A 229 27.73 10.28 -4.47
C VAL A 229 28.75 9.16 -4.50
N SER A 230 29.02 8.53 -3.35
CA SER A 230 29.67 7.22 -3.29
C SER A 230 28.71 6.15 -2.77
N VAL A 231 28.75 4.97 -3.40
CA VAL A 231 27.92 3.81 -3.08
C VAL A 231 28.84 2.68 -2.61
N ASN A 232 28.59 2.15 -1.42
CA ASN A 232 29.33 1.04 -0.85
C ASN A 232 28.37 -0.14 -0.60
N LYS A 233 28.53 -1.23 -1.34
CA LYS A 233 27.77 -2.47 -1.16
C LYS A 233 28.61 -3.42 -0.30
N ARG A 234 28.40 -3.42 1.02
CA ARG A 234 29.22 -4.19 1.96
C ARG A 234 28.75 -5.65 2.03
N SER A 235 29.70 -6.59 2.01
CA SER A 235 29.48 -8.04 2.09
C SER A 235 29.20 -8.53 3.52
N GLN A 236 28.75 -9.78 3.65
CA GLN A 236 28.60 -10.45 4.95
C GLN A 236 29.91 -10.44 5.77
N SER A 237 31.06 -10.68 5.15
CA SER A 237 32.36 -10.64 5.83
C SER A 237 32.66 -9.29 6.49
N TRP A 238 32.25 -8.19 5.86
CA TRP A 238 32.36 -6.86 6.45
C TRP A 238 31.39 -6.68 7.63
N MET A 239 30.19 -7.27 7.58
CA MET A 239 29.26 -7.24 8.72
C MET A 239 29.80 -8.02 9.92
N GLU A 240 30.50 -9.12 9.66
CA GLU A 240 31.20 -9.95 10.65
C GLU A 240 32.37 -9.17 11.28
N GLU A 241 33.22 -8.53 10.47
CA GLU A 241 34.26 -7.58 10.91
C GLU A 241 33.68 -6.42 11.74
N GLN A 242 32.51 -5.90 11.34
CA GLN A 242 31.79 -4.84 12.06
C GLN A 242 31.02 -5.35 13.29
N GLN A 243 31.05 -6.64 13.60
CA GLN A 243 30.36 -7.26 14.74
C GLN A 243 28.84 -7.01 14.75
N MET A 244 28.21 -7.01 13.57
CA MET A 244 26.75 -6.82 13.38
C MET A 244 25.98 -8.12 13.68
N GLY A 245 26.12 -8.65 14.90
CA GLY A 245 25.59 -9.95 15.30
C GLY A 245 24.06 -10.00 15.42
N ALA A 246 23.37 -8.86 15.55
CA ALA A 246 21.90 -8.83 15.53
C ALA A 246 21.38 -8.90 14.09
N PHE A 247 21.98 -8.18 13.14
CA PHE A 247 21.66 -8.27 11.72
C PHE A 247 21.98 -9.65 11.14
N LEU A 248 23.19 -10.17 11.38
CA LEU A 248 23.62 -11.50 10.92
C LEU A 248 22.75 -12.63 11.47
N SER A 249 22.09 -12.44 12.61
CA SER A 249 21.14 -13.42 13.15
C SER A 249 19.85 -13.53 12.33
N VAL A 250 19.45 -12.48 11.61
CA VAL A 250 18.29 -12.52 10.73
C VAL A 250 18.68 -13.18 9.40
N SER A 251 19.74 -12.66 8.75
CA SER A 251 20.12 -13.07 7.40
C SER A 251 20.47 -14.55 7.27
N ARG A 252 21.07 -15.17 8.31
CA ARG A 252 21.43 -16.60 8.32
C ARG A 252 20.26 -17.58 8.14
N GLY A 253 19.01 -17.10 8.16
CA GLY A 253 17.84 -17.89 7.86
C GLY A 253 17.68 -18.24 6.38
N SER A 254 18.07 -17.34 5.47
CA SER A 254 18.01 -17.57 4.01
C SER A 254 19.37 -18.05 3.45
N GLU A 255 19.35 -18.53 2.21
CA GLU A 255 20.56 -18.74 1.39
C GLU A 255 20.84 -17.52 0.47
N GLU A 256 19.93 -16.54 0.36
CA GLU A 256 20.18 -15.29 -0.36
C GLU A 256 21.15 -14.38 0.43
N PRO A 257 22.30 -13.96 -0.15
CA PRO A 257 23.32 -13.22 0.59
C PRO A 257 22.86 -11.84 1.09
N PRO A 258 23.14 -11.48 2.36
CA PRO A 258 22.86 -10.14 2.87
C PRO A 258 23.81 -9.09 2.29
N VAL A 259 23.30 -7.87 2.14
CA VAL A 259 24.09 -6.69 1.73
C VAL A 259 23.85 -5.57 2.74
N PHE A 260 24.89 -4.91 3.20
CA PHE A 260 24.75 -3.65 3.95
C PHE A 260 25.09 -2.50 3.00
N LEU A 261 24.07 -1.79 2.54
CA LEU A 261 24.20 -0.69 1.59
C LEU A 261 24.49 0.61 2.34
N GLU A 262 25.59 1.27 1.99
CA GLU A 262 26.07 2.51 2.61
C GLU A 262 26.31 3.57 1.51
N LEU A 263 25.46 4.60 1.52
CA LEU A 263 25.43 5.71 0.58
C LEU A 263 25.98 6.97 1.23
N HIS A 264 26.86 7.70 0.56
CA HIS A 264 27.28 9.05 0.97
C HIS A 264 26.93 10.04 -0.13
N TYR A 265 26.13 11.06 0.20
CA TYR A 265 25.87 12.23 -0.65
C TYR A 265 26.57 13.45 -0.06
N ASN A 266 27.56 13.96 -0.78
CA ASN A 266 28.37 15.11 -0.40
C ASN A 266 27.89 16.37 -1.15
N GLY A 267 26.66 16.79 -0.87
CA GLY A 267 26.04 17.97 -1.49
C GLY A 267 26.54 19.30 -0.92
N SER A 268 27.10 19.31 0.29
CA SER A 268 27.55 20.53 0.97
C SER A 268 28.84 21.10 0.37
N PRO A 269 28.96 22.44 0.21
CA PRO A 269 30.23 23.09 -0.04
C PRO A 269 31.28 22.86 1.06
N ASN A 270 30.86 22.41 2.25
CA ASN A 270 31.75 22.03 3.35
C ASN A 270 31.68 20.50 3.59
N SER A 271 32.69 19.77 3.10
CA SER A 271 32.82 18.31 3.31
C SER A 271 32.94 17.90 4.79
N LYS A 272 33.24 18.84 5.70
CA LYS A 272 33.25 18.61 7.16
C LYS A 272 31.93 18.94 7.86
N GLN A 273 30.88 19.31 7.12
CA GLN A 273 29.55 19.49 7.72
C GLN A 273 28.99 18.14 8.18
N ALA A 274 28.68 18.04 9.48
CA ALA A 274 28.09 16.85 10.09
C ALA A 274 26.82 16.41 9.33
N PRO A 275 26.75 15.16 8.84
CA PRO A 275 25.72 14.72 7.91
C PRO A 275 24.36 14.53 8.58
N LEU A 276 23.29 14.59 7.80
CA LEU A 276 22.04 13.94 8.15
C LEU A 276 22.18 12.43 7.92
N LEU A 277 21.82 11.61 8.90
CA LEU A 277 21.82 10.16 8.75
C LEU A 277 20.40 9.66 8.50
N LEU A 278 20.22 8.90 7.42
CA LEU A 278 18.99 8.20 7.08
C LEU A 278 19.23 6.68 7.15
N VAL A 279 18.35 5.94 7.83
CA VAL A 279 18.52 4.47 8.02
C VAL A 279 17.24 3.73 7.67
N GLY A 280 17.29 2.75 6.76
CA GLY A 280 16.10 2.05 6.27
C GLY A 280 16.08 0.55 6.60
N LYS A 281 14.95 0.03 7.11
CA LYS A 281 14.71 -1.43 7.17
C LYS A 281 14.64 -1.99 5.75
N GLY A 282 15.51 -2.96 5.43
CA GLY A 282 15.66 -3.54 4.10
C GLY A 282 15.31 -5.03 4.00
N ILE A 283 14.28 -5.52 4.70
CA ILE A 283 13.92 -6.94 4.59
C ILE A 283 13.24 -7.19 3.22
N THR A 284 13.94 -7.82 2.28
CA THR A 284 13.44 -7.99 0.90
C THR A 284 12.32 -9.02 0.79
N PHE A 285 12.26 -9.97 1.72
CA PHE A 285 11.07 -10.76 2.00
C PHE A 285 11.03 -11.17 3.47
N ASP A 286 9.87 -11.01 4.11
CA ASP A 286 9.66 -11.38 5.50
C ASP A 286 8.58 -12.47 5.63
N SER A 287 9.01 -13.70 5.95
CA SER A 287 8.08 -14.77 6.32
C SER A 287 7.84 -14.86 7.83
N GLY A 288 8.50 -14.04 8.64
CA GLY A 288 8.58 -14.16 10.11
C GLY A 288 9.60 -15.18 10.61
N GLY A 289 10.40 -15.80 9.74
CA GLY A 289 11.37 -16.82 10.11
C GLY A 289 10.69 -18.07 10.72
N ILE A 290 11.17 -18.50 11.90
CA ILE A 290 10.60 -19.64 12.65
C ILE A 290 9.24 -19.29 13.30
N SER A 291 9.07 -18.04 13.72
CA SER A 291 7.79 -17.44 14.13
C SER A 291 6.93 -17.10 12.91
N LEU A 292 6.71 -18.09 12.04
CA LEU A 292 6.15 -17.96 10.70
C LEU A 292 4.80 -17.22 10.65
N LYS A 293 4.69 -16.22 9.76
CA LYS A 293 3.43 -15.50 9.49
C LYS A 293 2.35 -16.44 8.90
N PRO A 294 1.05 -16.14 9.09
CA PRO A 294 -0.02 -16.78 8.32
C PRO A 294 0.16 -16.56 6.81
N SER A 295 -0.33 -17.50 5.99
CA SER A 295 -0.23 -17.42 4.53
C SER A 295 -1.06 -16.29 3.89
N ALA A 296 -2.13 -15.84 4.57
CA ALA A 296 -2.99 -14.77 4.09
C ALA A 296 -2.22 -13.44 4.01
N SER A 297 -2.16 -12.85 2.81
CA SER A 297 -1.45 -11.58 2.50
C SER A 297 0.06 -11.59 2.74
N MET A 298 0.69 -12.76 2.94
CA MET A 298 2.15 -12.88 3.06
C MET A 298 2.89 -12.37 1.82
N ASP A 299 2.25 -12.37 0.64
CA ASP A 299 2.83 -11.82 -0.60
C ASP A 299 3.21 -10.33 -0.46
N ALA A 300 2.48 -9.57 0.37
CA ALA A 300 2.72 -8.15 0.59
C ALA A 300 4.07 -7.89 1.30
N MET A 301 4.64 -8.89 1.97
CA MET A 301 5.92 -8.79 2.68
C MET A 301 7.14 -8.66 1.74
N ARG A 302 6.94 -8.69 0.41
CA ARG A 302 7.92 -8.18 -0.57
C ARG A 302 8.23 -6.69 -0.39
N ALA A 303 7.32 -5.93 0.23
CA ALA A 303 7.47 -4.49 0.48
C ALA A 303 8.09 -4.18 1.85
N ASP A 304 8.54 -5.18 2.61
CA ASP A 304 9.08 -5.01 3.96
C ASP A 304 10.52 -4.40 4.00
N MET A 305 11.04 -4.14 2.79
CA MET A 305 12.21 -3.34 2.48
C MET A 305 11.84 -1.86 2.22
N GLY A 306 10.59 -1.46 2.44
CA GLY A 306 10.09 -0.10 2.20
C GLY A 306 10.85 0.97 2.99
N GLY A 307 11.37 0.63 4.17
CA GLY A 307 12.27 1.50 4.92
C GLY A 307 13.54 1.85 4.14
N ALA A 308 14.20 0.86 3.54
CA ALA A 308 15.34 1.06 2.66
C ALA A 308 14.95 1.77 1.36
N ALA A 309 13.83 1.38 0.75
CA ALA A 309 13.34 1.96 -0.50
C ALA A 309 13.11 3.48 -0.38
N THR A 310 12.38 3.90 0.66
CA THR A 310 12.09 5.32 0.94
C THR A 310 13.35 6.13 1.23
N VAL A 311 14.28 5.61 2.05
CA VAL A 311 15.55 6.26 2.37
C VAL A 311 16.44 6.42 1.13
N CYS A 312 16.60 5.37 0.33
CA CYS A 312 17.46 5.41 -0.84
C CYS A 312 16.88 6.30 -1.94
N ALA A 313 15.57 6.24 -2.19
CA ALA A 313 14.88 7.13 -3.12
C ALA A 313 14.98 8.60 -2.71
N SER A 314 14.86 8.91 -1.41
CA SER A 314 15.04 10.27 -0.90
C SER A 314 16.45 10.83 -1.16
N ILE A 315 17.47 9.97 -1.15
CA ILE A 315 18.86 10.34 -1.47
C ILE A 315 19.05 10.54 -2.98
N VAL A 316 18.43 9.70 -3.82
CA VAL A 316 18.39 9.90 -5.29
C VAL A 316 17.77 11.25 -5.64
N THR A 317 16.60 11.58 -5.06
CA THR A 317 15.94 12.87 -5.27
C THR A 317 16.75 14.04 -4.70
N ALA A 318 17.39 13.90 -3.52
CA ALA A 318 18.28 14.93 -2.97
C ALA A 318 19.50 15.21 -3.87
N ALA A 319 20.06 14.17 -4.50
CA ALA A 319 21.15 14.29 -5.46
C ALA A 319 20.71 14.98 -6.76
N ALA A 320 19.54 14.61 -7.30
CA ALA A 320 18.93 15.24 -8.48
C ALA A 320 18.65 16.73 -8.27
N LEU A 321 18.08 17.08 -7.12
CA LEU A 321 17.83 18.46 -6.66
C LEU A 321 19.12 19.23 -6.27
N LYS A 322 20.28 18.56 -6.25
CA LYS A 322 21.61 19.14 -5.94
C LYS A 322 21.65 19.86 -4.57
N LEU A 323 20.92 19.34 -3.57
CA LEU A 323 20.73 20.00 -2.27
C LEU A 323 22.07 20.26 -1.55
N PRO A 324 22.30 21.46 -0.96
CA PRO A 324 23.58 21.85 -0.36
C PRO A 324 23.80 21.28 1.05
N VAL A 325 23.68 19.95 1.20
CA VAL A 325 23.77 19.23 2.47
C VAL A 325 24.54 17.91 2.31
N ASN A 326 25.17 17.44 3.39
CA ASN A 326 25.73 16.09 3.46
C ASN A 326 24.67 15.13 4.03
N ILE A 327 24.47 13.99 3.37
CA ILE A 327 23.54 12.93 3.78
C ILE A 327 24.26 11.58 3.71
N ILE A 328 24.09 10.75 4.73
CA ILE A 328 24.50 9.34 4.70
C ILE A 328 23.24 8.47 4.76
N GLY A 329 23.14 7.48 3.87
CA GLY A 329 22.06 6.50 3.83
C GLY A 329 22.59 5.11 4.19
N LEU A 330 21.95 4.45 5.15
CA LEU A 330 22.28 3.07 5.54
C LEU A 330 21.06 2.17 5.34
N ALA A 331 21.23 1.04 4.65
CA ALA A 331 20.21 0.02 4.49
C ALA A 331 20.81 -1.38 4.70
N PRO A 332 20.65 -1.98 5.89
CA PRO A 332 20.82 -3.43 6.06
C PRO A 332 19.75 -4.16 5.24
N LEU A 333 20.17 -4.99 4.29
CA LEU A 333 19.31 -5.74 3.37
C LEU A 333 19.53 -7.25 3.51
N CYS A 334 18.47 -8.00 3.80
CA CYS A 334 18.44 -9.47 3.80
C CYS A 334 17.00 -9.98 3.66
N GLU A 335 16.80 -11.29 3.62
CA GLU A 335 15.48 -11.91 3.85
C GLU A 335 15.35 -12.40 5.30
N ASN A 336 14.13 -12.67 5.75
CA ASN A 336 13.84 -13.35 7.03
C ASN A 336 13.06 -14.65 6.74
N MET A 337 13.75 -15.79 6.81
CA MET A 337 13.29 -17.09 6.29
C MET A 337 13.51 -18.24 7.28
N PRO A 338 12.61 -19.25 7.35
CA PRO A 338 12.81 -20.47 8.12
C PRO A 338 13.79 -21.41 7.42
N SER A 339 14.78 -21.90 8.18
CA SER A 339 15.67 -22.98 7.74
C SER A 339 16.31 -23.66 8.96
N GLY A 340 17.07 -24.73 8.74
CA GLY A 340 17.87 -25.36 9.79
C GLY A 340 19.00 -24.48 10.36
N LYS A 341 19.23 -23.29 9.80
CA LYS A 341 20.22 -22.29 10.25
C LYS A 341 19.60 -21.05 10.92
N ALA A 342 18.28 -20.87 10.78
CA ALA A 342 17.56 -19.68 11.21
C ALA A 342 17.64 -19.44 12.73
N THR A 343 17.44 -18.18 13.13
CA THR A 343 17.25 -17.83 14.54
C THR A 343 16.01 -18.50 15.10
N LYS A 344 16.05 -18.87 16.38
CA LYS A 344 14.98 -19.58 17.08
C LYS A 344 14.47 -18.71 18.23
N PRO A 345 13.18 -18.76 18.58
CA PRO A 345 12.66 -18.20 19.83
C PRO A 345 13.53 -18.59 21.04
N GLY A 346 13.99 -17.59 21.80
CA GLY A 346 14.88 -17.76 22.95
C GLY A 346 16.38 -17.73 22.64
N ASP A 347 16.81 -17.63 21.37
CA ASP A 347 18.22 -17.36 21.05
C ASP A 347 18.62 -15.98 21.61
N VAL A 348 19.82 -15.88 22.21
CA VAL A 348 20.43 -14.61 22.60
C VAL A 348 21.50 -14.22 21.59
N VAL A 349 21.38 -13.02 21.03
CA VAL A 349 22.30 -12.45 20.04
C VAL A 349 23.00 -11.21 20.61
N LYS A 350 24.15 -10.82 20.04
CA LYS A 350 24.91 -9.65 20.51
C LYS A 350 24.98 -8.59 19.40
N ALA A 351 24.52 -7.38 19.70
CA ALA A 351 24.56 -6.24 18.80
C ALA A 351 25.94 -5.54 18.83
N LYS A 352 26.18 -4.70 17.83
CA LYS A 352 27.44 -3.96 17.60
C LYS A 352 27.86 -3.04 18.74
N ASN A 353 26.93 -2.51 19.54
CA ASN A 353 27.26 -1.74 20.76
C ASN A 353 27.59 -2.62 21.98
N GLY A 354 27.58 -3.94 21.82
CA GLY A 354 27.86 -4.91 22.87
C GLY A 354 26.65 -5.40 23.67
N LYS A 355 25.47 -4.76 23.54
CA LYS A 355 24.24 -5.22 24.21
C LYS A 355 23.81 -6.59 23.67
N THR A 356 23.29 -7.42 24.57
CA THR A 356 22.65 -8.70 24.27
C THR A 356 21.16 -8.52 24.06
N ILE A 357 20.59 -9.31 23.15
CA ILE A 357 19.16 -9.30 22.79
C ILE A 357 18.65 -10.74 22.83
N GLN A 358 17.66 -11.01 23.68
CA GLN A 358 16.83 -12.21 23.63
C GLN A 358 15.82 -12.08 22.48
N VAL A 359 15.85 -13.02 21.54
CA VAL A 359 14.97 -13.04 20.36
C VAL A 359 13.83 -14.04 20.63
N ASP A 360 12.76 -13.59 21.30
CA ASP A 360 11.60 -14.44 21.59
C ASP A 360 10.61 -14.56 20.42
N ASN A 361 10.67 -13.65 19.45
CA ASN A 361 9.88 -13.70 18.22
C ASN A 361 10.76 -13.35 17.02
N THR A 362 10.85 -14.23 16.01
CA THR A 362 11.62 -13.95 14.78
C THR A 362 10.85 -13.11 13.75
N ASP A 363 9.57 -12.83 14.00
CA ASP A 363 8.72 -11.83 13.32
C ASP A 363 8.90 -10.41 13.91
N ALA A 364 10.00 -10.22 14.64
CA ALA A 364 10.47 -8.93 15.17
C ALA A 364 11.96 -8.73 14.83
N GLU A 365 12.29 -9.05 13.57
CA GLU A 365 13.59 -9.01 12.90
C GLU A 365 14.07 -7.59 12.58
N GLY A 366 13.19 -6.70 12.15
CA GLY A 366 13.54 -5.41 11.55
C GLY A 366 14.19 -4.48 12.57
N ARG A 367 13.84 -4.63 13.85
CA ARG A 367 14.50 -3.93 14.95
C ARG A 367 15.89 -4.49 15.26
N LEU A 368 16.16 -5.77 14.98
CA LEU A 368 17.49 -6.39 15.12
C LEU A 368 18.45 -5.85 14.05
N ILE A 369 18.01 -5.81 12.79
CA ILE A 369 18.85 -5.28 11.69
C ILE A 369 19.09 -3.77 11.86
N LEU A 370 18.08 -3.03 12.34
CA LEU A 370 18.19 -1.60 12.63
C LEU A 370 19.08 -1.31 13.84
N ALA A 371 19.13 -2.19 14.86
CA ALA A 371 20.00 -2.00 16.03
C ALA A 371 21.47 -1.82 15.62
N ASP A 372 21.97 -2.72 14.76
CA ASP A 372 23.36 -2.66 14.28
C ASP A 372 23.59 -1.50 13.30
N ALA A 373 22.62 -1.20 12.43
CA ALA A 373 22.71 -0.07 11.50
C ALA A 373 22.70 1.29 12.23
N LEU A 374 21.88 1.45 13.27
CA LEU A 374 21.87 2.62 14.14
C LEU A 374 23.20 2.74 14.90
N CYS A 375 23.72 1.64 15.46
CA CYS A 375 25.03 1.63 16.12
C CYS A 375 26.17 2.05 15.19
N TYR A 376 26.23 1.50 13.97
CA TYR A 376 27.22 1.89 12.97
C TYR A 376 27.05 3.36 12.56
N GLY A 377 25.81 3.82 12.41
CA GLY A 377 25.48 5.20 12.04
C GLY A 377 26.05 6.28 12.97
N HIS A 378 26.23 5.99 14.26
CA HIS A 378 26.83 6.96 15.19
C HIS A 378 28.31 7.24 14.89
N THR A 379 29.02 6.35 14.19
CA THR A 379 30.44 6.56 13.83
C THR A 379 30.66 7.78 12.92
N PHE A 380 29.64 8.19 12.17
CA PHE A 380 29.67 9.36 11.29
C PHE A 380 29.41 10.69 12.00
N ASN A 381 29.18 10.69 13.33
CA ASN A 381 28.84 11.87 14.14
C ASN A 381 27.71 12.74 13.53
N PRO A 382 26.55 12.16 13.17
CA PRO A 382 25.51 12.84 12.42
C PRO A 382 24.79 13.92 13.25
N ARG A 383 24.37 15.01 12.59
CA ARG A 383 23.64 16.12 13.24
C ARG A 383 22.19 15.78 13.61
N ALA A 384 21.63 14.77 12.95
CA ALA A 384 20.33 14.17 13.24
C ALA A 384 20.25 12.78 12.58
N ILE A 385 19.48 11.88 13.16
CA ILE A 385 19.21 10.53 12.64
C ILE A 385 17.71 10.38 12.36
N VAL A 386 17.35 9.90 11.18
CA VAL A 386 15.98 9.48 10.86
C VAL A 386 16.03 8.04 10.39
N ASN A 387 15.30 7.13 11.04
CA ASN A 387 15.14 5.76 10.55
C ASN A 387 13.71 5.45 10.13
N VAL A 388 13.56 4.75 9.02
CA VAL A 388 12.27 4.43 8.39
C VAL A 388 12.12 2.92 8.28
N ALA A 389 10.97 2.38 8.66
CA ALA A 389 10.73 0.95 8.62
C ALA A 389 9.24 0.58 8.59
N THR A 390 8.89 -0.43 7.81
CA THR A 390 7.68 -1.24 7.96
C THR A 390 7.88 -2.11 9.21
N LEU A 391 7.67 -1.56 10.41
CA LEU A 391 8.19 -2.19 11.64
C LEU A 391 7.15 -2.97 12.43
N THR A 392 5.89 -2.50 12.49
CA THR A 392 4.85 -3.19 13.24
C THR A 392 3.46 -3.13 12.61
N GLY A 393 2.76 -4.27 12.54
CA GLY A 393 1.30 -4.28 12.30
C GLY A 393 0.50 -3.54 13.38
N ALA A 394 1.10 -3.29 14.55
CA ALA A 394 0.53 -2.43 15.58
C ALA A 394 0.47 -0.94 15.17
N MET A 395 1.23 -0.50 14.16
CA MET A 395 1.10 0.84 13.59
C MET A 395 -0.07 0.94 12.61
N ASP A 396 -0.25 -0.08 11.77
CA ASP A 396 -1.43 -0.21 10.88
C ASP A 396 -2.74 -0.22 11.70
N VAL A 397 -2.79 -1.01 12.79
CA VAL A 397 -3.95 -1.02 13.71
C VAL A 397 -4.14 0.33 14.44
N ALA A 398 -3.11 1.16 14.57
CA ALA A 398 -3.18 2.43 15.32
C ALA A 398 -3.58 3.64 14.45
N LEU A 399 -3.08 3.74 13.21
CA LEU A 399 -3.26 4.89 12.31
C LEU A 399 -3.72 4.51 10.89
N GLY A 400 -3.64 3.23 10.51
CA GLY A 400 -3.81 2.78 9.13
C GLY A 400 -2.93 3.54 8.14
N SER A 401 -3.48 3.83 6.97
CA SER A 401 -2.84 4.62 5.91
C SER A 401 -3.01 6.14 6.07
N ALA A 402 -3.57 6.63 7.19
CA ALA A 402 -3.88 8.06 7.35
C ALA A 402 -2.64 8.94 7.58
N ALA A 403 -1.61 8.40 8.24
CA ALA A 403 -0.33 9.07 8.52
C ALA A 403 0.76 8.08 8.96
N THR A 404 2.02 8.41 8.69
CA THR A 404 3.20 7.71 9.24
C THR A 404 3.36 7.98 10.75
N GLY A 405 3.61 6.94 11.55
CA GLY A 405 3.85 7.08 12.98
C GLY A 405 5.28 7.51 13.31
N VAL A 406 5.45 8.71 13.89
CA VAL A 406 6.75 9.30 14.24
C VAL A 406 7.01 9.27 15.73
N PHE A 407 7.99 8.46 16.14
CA PHE A 407 8.57 8.47 17.48
C PHE A 407 9.84 9.31 17.46
N THR A 408 10.00 10.30 18.36
CA THR A 408 11.24 11.10 18.41
C THR A 408 11.56 11.66 19.78
N ASN A 409 12.85 11.74 20.09
CA ASN A 409 13.40 12.40 21.27
C ASN A 409 13.57 13.92 21.10
N SER A 410 13.18 14.51 19.96
CA SER A 410 13.43 15.91 19.62
C SER A 410 12.20 16.60 19.03
N ASP A 411 11.67 17.59 19.76
CA ASP A 411 10.57 18.45 19.29
C ASP A 411 10.96 19.27 18.05
N TRP A 412 12.25 19.62 17.94
CA TRP A 412 12.84 20.28 16.76
C TRP A 412 12.74 19.42 15.50
N LEU A 413 12.83 18.09 15.63
CA LEU A 413 12.73 17.14 14.52
C LEU A 413 11.26 16.78 14.22
N TRP A 414 10.44 16.58 15.26
CA TRP A 414 8.99 16.39 15.12
C TRP A 414 8.34 17.51 14.30
N GLY A 415 8.49 18.77 14.76
CA GLY A 415 7.77 19.92 14.22
C GLY A 415 8.17 20.35 12.80
N GLN A 416 8.90 19.48 12.08
CA GLN A 416 9.56 19.76 10.82
C GLN A 416 9.44 18.59 9.83
N LEU A 417 9.48 17.35 10.33
CA LEU A 417 8.78 16.26 9.65
C LEU A 417 7.29 16.64 9.45
N HIS A 418 6.66 17.24 10.47
CA HIS A 418 5.29 17.74 10.39
C HIS A 418 5.10 18.91 9.41
N LYS A 419 6.04 19.87 9.32
CA LYS A 419 5.92 20.97 8.34
C LYS A 419 6.20 20.51 6.91
N ALA A 420 7.08 19.52 6.72
CA ALA A 420 7.24 18.85 5.45
C ALA A 420 5.94 18.14 5.02
N SER A 421 5.33 17.35 5.92
CA SER A 421 4.12 16.59 5.61
C SER A 421 2.92 17.48 5.27
N VAL A 422 2.81 18.66 5.89
CA VAL A 422 1.78 19.64 5.54
C VAL A 422 1.90 20.07 4.06
N VAL A 423 3.12 20.18 3.52
CA VAL A 423 3.36 20.61 2.13
C VAL A 423 3.23 19.45 1.13
N THR A 424 3.64 18.24 1.50
CA THR A 424 3.56 17.06 0.62
C THR A 424 2.20 16.37 0.62
N GLY A 425 1.33 16.65 1.61
CA GLY A 425 0.08 15.92 1.84
C GLY A 425 0.29 14.54 2.50
N ASP A 426 1.54 14.12 2.65
CA ASP A 426 1.96 12.78 3.06
C ASP A 426 2.21 12.74 4.57
N ARG A 427 1.12 12.57 5.32
CA ARG A 427 1.03 12.99 6.73
C ARG A 427 1.94 12.20 7.68
N VAL A 428 2.44 12.89 8.70
CA VAL A 428 3.06 12.27 9.87
C VAL A 428 2.25 12.55 11.14
N TRP A 429 2.21 11.59 12.06
CA TRP A 429 1.54 11.73 13.36
C TRP A 429 2.49 11.35 14.49
N ARG A 430 2.48 12.08 15.61
CA ARG A 430 3.46 11.87 16.69
C ARG A 430 3.02 10.75 17.63
N MET A 431 3.95 9.82 17.89
CA MET A 431 3.74 8.65 18.75
C MET A 431 4.67 8.69 19.98
N PRO A 432 4.24 8.14 21.14
CA PRO A 432 4.90 8.40 22.43
C PRO A 432 6.17 7.54 22.66
N LEU A 433 7.29 8.20 22.97
CA LEU A 433 8.58 7.57 23.26
C LEU A 433 8.88 7.50 24.77
N PHE A 434 7.93 6.98 25.55
CA PHE A 434 7.97 6.99 27.02
C PHE A 434 8.79 5.86 27.64
N GLN A 435 9.44 6.12 28.78
CA GLN A 435 10.17 5.12 29.57
C GLN A 435 9.30 3.93 30.01
N HIS A 436 7.98 4.12 30.08
CA HIS A 436 7.01 3.04 30.27
C HIS A 436 7.21 1.88 29.28
N TYR A 437 7.43 2.19 28.00
CA TYR A 437 7.65 1.18 26.96
C TYR A 437 9.07 0.61 27.00
N THR A 438 10.09 1.42 27.31
CA THR A 438 11.47 0.95 27.50
C THR A 438 11.55 -0.13 28.58
N ARG A 439 10.87 0.08 29.73
CA ARG A 439 10.79 -0.93 30.79
C ARG A 439 10.22 -2.28 30.33
N GLN A 440 9.35 -2.31 29.32
CA GLN A 440 8.78 -3.56 28.81
C GLN A 440 9.74 -4.35 27.91
N VAL A 441 10.83 -3.75 27.43
CA VAL A 441 11.85 -4.41 26.58
C VAL A 441 13.19 -4.58 27.28
N THR A 442 13.51 -3.81 28.33
CA THR A 442 14.70 -4.01 29.17
C THR A 442 14.49 -5.05 30.28
N ASP A 443 13.24 -5.42 30.57
CA ASP A 443 12.88 -6.46 31.55
C ASP A 443 12.91 -7.85 30.89
N SER A 444 14.11 -8.25 30.46
CA SER A 444 14.42 -9.51 29.77
C SER A 444 14.85 -10.60 30.76
N GLN A 445 14.59 -11.86 30.41
CA GLN A 445 14.91 -13.02 31.24
C GLN A 445 16.35 -13.53 31.03
N LEU A 446 16.95 -13.27 29.85
CA LEU A 446 18.21 -13.89 29.41
C LEU A 446 19.27 -12.90 28.91
N ALA A 447 18.93 -11.61 28.75
CA ALA A 447 19.75 -10.62 28.05
C ALA A 447 19.53 -9.20 28.59
N ASP A 448 20.24 -8.21 28.06
CA ASP A 448 20.03 -6.78 28.35
C ASP A 448 18.68 -6.27 27.81
N LEU A 449 18.18 -6.92 26.74
CA LEU A 449 16.97 -6.54 26.00
C LEU A 449 16.21 -7.79 25.52
N ASN A 450 14.89 -7.69 25.45
CA ASN A 450 14.03 -8.61 24.70
C ASN A 450 13.56 -7.92 23.41
N ASN A 451 13.55 -8.62 22.28
CA ASN A 451 13.09 -8.05 21.02
C ASN A 451 11.56 -7.84 20.95
N ILE A 452 10.77 -8.44 21.85
CA ILE A 452 9.36 -8.10 22.06
C ILE A 452 9.11 -7.48 23.43
N GLY A 453 8.05 -6.68 23.53
CA GLY A 453 7.60 -6.12 24.81
C GLY A 453 6.90 -7.18 25.67
N LYS A 454 7.19 -7.17 26.98
CA LYS A 454 6.64 -8.08 28.00
C LYS A 454 5.11 -8.28 27.94
N TYR A 455 4.37 -7.24 27.54
CA TYR A 455 2.93 -7.30 27.29
C TYR A 455 2.66 -7.36 25.78
N SER A 456 2.91 -8.52 25.16
CA SER A 456 3.10 -8.75 23.71
C SER A 456 2.01 -8.29 22.73
N ARG A 457 0.90 -7.71 23.21
CA ARG A 457 -0.17 -7.10 22.38
C ARG A 457 -0.39 -5.61 22.63
N SER A 458 0.12 -5.03 23.72
CA SER A 458 -0.17 -3.65 24.13
C SER A 458 0.94 -2.69 23.70
N GLY A 459 0.61 -1.70 22.86
CA GLY A 459 1.56 -0.68 22.44
C GLY A 459 2.75 -1.22 21.63
N GLY A 460 2.52 -2.20 20.75
CA GLY A 460 3.58 -2.89 19.99
C GLY A 460 4.53 -1.97 19.21
N ALA A 461 4.00 -0.92 18.57
CA ALA A 461 4.82 0.10 17.91
C ALA A 461 5.67 0.91 18.91
N CYS A 462 5.10 1.24 20.07
CA CYS A 462 5.77 2.03 21.10
C CYS A 462 6.90 1.23 21.79
N THR A 463 6.73 -0.08 21.99
CA THR A 463 7.78 -0.98 22.48
C THR A 463 8.84 -1.25 21.41
N ALA A 464 8.48 -1.33 20.12
CA ALA A 464 9.45 -1.39 19.02
C ALA A 464 10.32 -0.11 18.95
N ALA A 465 9.70 1.07 19.03
CA ALA A 465 10.42 2.34 19.10
C ALA A 465 11.30 2.44 20.35
N ALA A 466 10.82 1.96 21.50
CA ALA A 466 11.59 1.92 22.73
C ALA A 466 12.77 0.94 22.68
N PHE A 467 12.66 -0.17 21.94
CA PHE A 467 13.79 -1.06 21.65
C PHE A 467 14.83 -0.36 20.77
N LEU A 468 14.42 0.30 19.68
CA LEU A 468 15.35 1.03 18.81
C LEU A 468 16.10 2.14 19.55
N ARG A 469 15.45 2.82 20.51
CA ARG A 469 16.05 3.85 21.36
C ARG A 469 17.28 3.35 22.12
N GLU A 470 17.32 2.07 22.49
CA GLU A 470 18.43 1.48 23.24
C GLU A 470 19.73 1.33 22.42
N PHE A 471 19.68 1.64 21.12
CA PHE A 471 20.81 1.69 20.18
C PHE A 471 21.10 3.12 19.70
N VAL A 472 20.49 4.14 20.34
CA VAL A 472 20.63 5.56 19.96
C VAL A 472 21.05 6.43 21.14
N THR A 473 22.12 7.20 20.93
CA THR A 473 22.60 8.25 21.86
C THR A 473 22.46 9.67 21.28
N ALA A 474 22.19 9.80 19.98
CA ALA A 474 22.05 11.09 19.31
C ALA A 474 20.88 11.93 19.88
N PRO A 475 21.07 13.25 20.13
CA PRO A 475 20.06 14.12 20.73
C PRO A 475 18.90 14.46 19.79
N HIS A 476 19.03 14.16 18.50
CA HIS A 476 18.02 14.41 17.46
C HIS A 476 17.83 13.14 16.64
N TRP A 477 16.95 12.26 17.11
CA TRP A 477 16.58 11.02 16.44
C TRP A 477 15.07 10.91 16.27
N ALA A 478 14.64 10.48 15.08
CA ALA A 478 13.27 10.08 14.80
C ALA A 478 13.21 8.67 14.18
N HIS A 479 12.25 7.88 14.62
CA HIS A 479 11.83 6.65 13.96
C HIS A 479 10.45 6.86 13.35
N LEU A 480 10.34 6.58 12.05
CA LEU A 480 9.11 6.48 11.28
C LEU A 480 8.74 5.00 11.15
N ASP A 481 7.65 4.56 11.78
CA ASP A 481 7.00 3.28 11.46
C ASP A 481 5.97 3.54 10.35
N ILE A 482 6.21 2.92 9.19
CA ILE A 482 5.49 3.15 7.95
C ILE A 482 4.60 1.97 7.54
N ALA A 483 4.42 0.98 8.42
CA ALA A 483 3.67 -0.24 8.09
C ALA A 483 2.24 0.03 7.58
N GLY A 484 1.50 0.95 8.21
CA GLY A 484 0.14 1.30 7.80
C GLY A 484 0.04 2.08 6.47
N VAL A 485 1.11 2.79 6.08
CA VAL A 485 1.20 3.52 4.79
C VAL A 485 2.00 2.76 3.72
N MET A 486 2.30 1.47 3.96
CA MET A 486 3.04 0.62 3.01
C MET A 486 2.28 0.41 1.70
N SER A 487 0.94 0.44 1.73
CA SER A 487 0.09 0.18 0.57
C SER A 487 -1.11 1.13 0.50
N ASN A 488 -1.57 1.38 -0.72
CA ASN A 488 -2.75 2.16 -1.05
C ASN A 488 -3.76 1.28 -1.81
N LYS A 489 -5.05 1.49 -1.56
CA LYS A 489 -6.19 0.91 -2.29
C LYS A 489 -6.84 2.02 -3.12
N ASP A 490 -7.32 3.04 -2.43
CA ASP A 490 -8.04 4.21 -2.92
C ASP A 490 -8.00 5.42 -1.95
N GLU A 491 -7.34 5.26 -0.79
CA GLU A 491 -7.26 6.26 0.29
C GLU A 491 -6.49 7.52 -0.13
N VAL A 492 -5.45 7.37 -0.97
CA VAL A 492 -4.71 8.47 -1.61
C VAL A 492 -5.12 8.54 -3.09
N PRO A 493 -5.98 9.50 -3.53
CA PRO A 493 -6.60 9.46 -4.85
C PRO A 493 -5.62 9.52 -6.04
N TYR A 494 -4.48 10.20 -5.87
CA TYR A 494 -3.44 10.33 -6.88
C TYR A 494 -2.47 9.14 -6.93
N LEU A 495 -2.55 8.19 -5.99
CA LEU A 495 -1.92 6.88 -6.11
C LEU A 495 -2.90 5.87 -6.72
N ARG A 496 -2.36 4.81 -7.33
CA ARG A 496 -3.12 3.64 -7.80
C ARG A 496 -3.03 2.53 -6.75
N LYS A 497 -3.95 1.56 -6.77
CA LYS A 497 -3.85 0.39 -5.89
C LYS A 497 -2.51 -0.32 -6.09
N GLY A 498 -1.82 -0.59 -4.98
CA GLY A 498 -0.46 -1.14 -4.94
C GLY A 498 0.33 -0.54 -3.78
N GLN A 499 1.64 -0.73 -3.77
CA GLN A 499 2.50 -0.19 -2.72
C GLN A 499 2.65 1.35 -2.80
N GLN A 500 2.85 1.96 -1.63
CA GLN A 500 3.03 3.40 -1.42
C GLN A 500 4.34 3.66 -0.67
N GLN A 501 5.03 4.75 -1.03
CA GLN A 501 6.08 5.35 -0.19
C GLN A 501 5.48 6.56 0.57
N PRO A 502 5.79 6.75 1.86
CA PRO A 502 5.78 8.06 2.50
C PRO A 502 7.03 8.92 2.18
N SER A 503 6.81 10.17 1.81
CA SER A 503 7.83 11.18 1.51
C SER A 503 8.44 11.77 2.79
N GLY A 504 9.76 12.04 2.76
CA GLY A 504 10.52 12.48 3.94
C GLY A 504 11.46 13.65 3.65
N HIS A 505 11.27 14.77 4.36
CA HIS A 505 12.14 15.95 4.29
C HIS A 505 12.52 16.49 5.70
N PRO A 506 13.70 17.14 5.87
CA PRO A 506 14.23 17.54 7.19
C PRO A 506 14.13 19.05 7.55
N VAL A 507 14.57 19.41 8.78
CA VAL A 507 15.05 20.74 9.30
C VAL A 507 14.06 21.67 10.04
N GLY A 508 14.38 22.13 11.29
CA GLY A 508 13.91 23.48 11.74
C GLY A 508 13.77 23.87 13.24
N GLY A 509 12.69 23.54 14.00
CA GLY A 509 12.39 24.21 15.30
C GLY A 509 10.99 24.01 15.97
N PRO A 510 10.75 24.53 17.22
CA PRO A 510 9.93 23.86 18.28
C PRO A 510 8.88 24.69 19.09
N GLY A 511 8.07 24.03 19.96
CA GLY A 511 7.56 24.59 21.26
C GLY A 511 6.11 24.29 21.75
N GLY A 512 5.92 23.73 22.98
CA GLY A 512 4.71 23.91 23.85
C GLY A 512 3.75 22.71 24.15
N PRO A 513 3.48 22.30 25.43
CA PRO A 513 2.62 21.12 25.78
C PRO A 513 1.60 21.25 26.96
N SER A 514 0.75 20.22 27.22
CA SER A 514 0.43 19.61 28.56
C SER A 514 -0.68 18.51 28.54
N GLN A 515 -0.74 17.60 29.55
CA GLN A 515 -1.57 16.36 29.57
C GLN A 515 -1.79 15.74 31.00
N PRO A 516 -2.94 15.09 31.30
CA PRO A 516 -3.01 13.67 31.77
C PRO A 516 -4.23 12.90 31.15
N GLY A 517 -4.83 11.79 31.62
CA GLY A 517 -4.76 10.90 32.82
C GLY A 517 -5.70 9.67 32.69
N TYR A 518 -5.79 8.75 33.69
CA TYR A 518 -6.56 7.46 33.64
C TYR A 518 -6.77 6.76 35.02
N PRO A 519 -7.73 5.80 35.15
CA PRO A 519 -7.51 4.40 35.65
C PRO A 519 -8.37 3.34 34.86
N GLY A 520 -8.47 2.02 35.11
CA GLY A 520 -8.01 1.03 36.13
C GLY A 520 -8.37 -0.44 35.69
N SER A 521 -8.31 -1.48 36.54
CA SER A 521 -8.59 -2.91 36.14
C SER A 521 -8.85 -3.93 37.30
N ALA A 522 -9.37 -5.14 37.00
CA ALA A 522 -9.55 -6.30 37.92
C ALA A 522 -9.55 -7.70 37.21
N THR A 523 -9.63 -8.83 37.96
CA THR A 523 -9.20 -10.21 37.54
C THR A 523 -10.19 -11.39 37.76
N ARG A 524 -9.83 -12.62 37.34
CA ARG A 524 -10.69 -13.85 37.16
C ARG A 524 -10.24 -15.07 38.01
N ALA A 525 -11.11 -16.08 38.21
CA ALA A 525 -10.88 -17.30 39.02
C ALA A 525 -11.29 -18.64 38.34
N GLN A 526 -11.09 -19.79 39.04
CA GLN A 526 -11.09 -21.18 38.49
C GLN A 526 -12.37 -22.02 38.75
N GLY A 527 -12.54 -23.09 37.97
CA GLY A 527 -13.56 -24.16 38.11
C GLY A 527 -13.07 -25.47 37.49
N ASN A 528 -13.81 -26.59 37.64
CA ASN A 528 -13.35 -27.95 37.26
C ASN A 528 -14.29 -28.64 36.26
N ASN A 529 -14.49 -28.00 35.10
CA ASN A 529 -15.40 -28.40 34.03
C ASN A 529 -14.63 -28.96 32.81
N THR A 530 -15.29 -29.63 31.87
CA THR A 530 -14.73 -29.83 30.52
C THR A 530 -14.98 -28.61 29.63
N LEU A 531 -14.19 -28.46 28.55
CA LEU A 531 -14.35 -27.37 27.58
C LEU A 531 -15.73 -27.36 26.86
N VAL A 532 -16.49 -28.46 26.92
CA VAL A 532 -17.88 -28.49 26.42
C VAL A 532 -18.82 -27.96 27.50
N ASP A 533 -18.69 -28.42 28.75
CA ASP A 533 -19.52 -27.91 29.86
C ASP A 533 -19.27 -26.41 30.12
N GLU A 534 -18.04 -25.92 29.94
CA GLU A 534 -17.75 -24.48 30.00
C GLU A 534 -18.38 -23.71 28.84
N LEU A 535 -18.44 -24.29 27.65
CA LEU A 535 -19.05 -23.66 26.48
C LEU A 535 -20.57 -23.60 26.61
N GLU A 536 -21.21 -24.68 27.05
CA GLU A 536 -22.64 -24.73 27.33
C GLU A 536 -23.00 -23.79 28.50
N ALA A 537 -22.27 -23.84 29.62
CA ALA A 537 -22.53 -22.96 30.76
C ALA A 537 -22.26 -21.47 30.47
N SER A 538 -21.32 -21.14 29.57
CA SER A 538 -21.10 -19.75 29.14
C SER A 538 -22.10 -19.30 28.07
N PHE A 539 -22.59 -20.20 27.22
CA PHE A 539 -23.71 -19.94 26.32
C PHE A 539 -25.00 -19.66 27.11
N GLU A 540 -25.38 -20.53 28.05
CA GLU A 540 -26.56 -20.35 28.90
C GLU A 540 -26.47 -19.07 29.75
N ALA A 541 -25.30 -18.75 30.32
CA ALA A 541 -25.11 -17.49 31.05
C ALA A 541 -25.25 -16.25 30.14
N CYS A 542 -24.74 -16.31 28.91
CA CYS A 542 -24.89 -15.24 27.93
C CYS A 542 -26.36 -15.10 27.49
N PHE A 543 -27.03 -16.21 27.18
CA PHE A 543 -28.42 -16.24 26.76
C PHE A 543 -29.35 -15.74 27.86
N ALA A 544 -29.20 -16.23 29.10
CA ALA A 544 -29.95 -15.77 30.27
C ALA A 544 -29.77 -14.27 30.53
N SER A 545 -28.56 -13.73 30.34
CA SER A 545 -28.29 -12.30 30.46
C SER A 545 -28.97 -11.47 29.36
N LEU A 546 -29.13 -12.03 28.15
CA LEU A 546 -29.82 -11.41 27.02
C LEU A 546 -31.35 -11.53 27.07
N VAL A 547 -31.91 -12.49 27.82
CA VAL A 547 -33.37 -12.73 27.94
C VAL A 547 -33.98 -12.45 29.33
N SER A 548 -33.19 -11.94 30.28
CA SER A 548 -33.73 -11.40 31.54
C SER A 548 -34.80 -10.33 31.27
N GLN A 549 -35.79 -10.20 32.16
CA GLN A 549 -36.83 -9.16 32.10
C GLN A 549 -36.47 -7.89 32.90
N ASP A 550 -35.32 -7.87 33.58
CA ASP A 550 -34.94 -6.78 34.50
C ASP A 550 -34.61 -5.43 33.79
N TYR A 551 -34.42 -5.44 32.46
CA TYR A 551 -34.21 -4.25 31.62
C TYR A 551 -35.31 -3.17 31.71
N VAL A 552 -36.44 -3.47 32.37
CA VAL A 552 -37.61 -2.58 32.47
C VAL A 552 -37.70 -1.86 33.83
N ASN A 553 -37.04 -2.36 34.89
CA ASN A 553 -37.33 -1.96 36.28
C ASN A 553 -36.12 -1.39 37.06
N GLY A 554 -35.56 -0.27 36.59
CA GLY A 554 -34.93 0.72 37.47
C GLY A 554 -33.48 0.50 37.93
N THR A 555 -32.80 -0.55 37.52
CA THR A 555 -31.35 -0.71 37.72
C THR A 555 -30.54 0.15 36.73
N ASP A 556 -29.27 0.43 37.04
CA ASP A 556 -28.41 1.28 36.19
C ASP A 556 -28.13 0.61 34.83
N GLN A 557 -28.40 1.33 33.75
CA GLN A 557 -28.23 0.84 32.38
C GLN A 557 -26.75 0.59 32.03
N GLU A 558 -25.82 1.33 32.64
CA GLU A 558 -24.39 1.14 32.37
C GLU A 558 -23.84 -0.12 33.07
N GLU A 559 -24.36 -0.46 34.25
CA GLU A 559 -24.03 -1.70 34.97
C GLU A 559 -24.63 -2.93 34.26
N ILE A 560 -25.91 -2.88 33.85
CA ILE A 560 -26.54 -3.95 33.05
C ILE A 560 -25.74 -4.21 31.76
N ARG A 561 -25.43 -3.15 31.00
CA ARG A 561 -24.66 -3.26 29.76
C ARG A 561 -23.28 -3.88 30.00
N THR A 562 -22.58 -3.42 31.04
CA THR A 562 -21.26 -3.94 31.40
C THR A 562 -21.32 -5.42 31.77
N GLY A 563 -22.39 -5.88 32.45
CA GLY A 563 -22.62 -7.30 32.72
C GLY A 563 -22.84 -8.13 31.46
N VAL A 564 -23.66 -7.65 30.53
CA VAL A 564 -23.92 -8.30 29.22
C VAL A 564 -22.64 -8.41 28.40
N ASP A 565 -21.88 -7.32 28.26
CA ASP A 565 -20.62 -7.30 27.50
C ASP A 565 -19.57 -8.25 28.12
N GLN A 566 -19.53 -8.38 29.46
CA GLN A 566 -18.68 -9.37 30.15
C GLN A 566 -19.12 -10.82 29.89
N CYS A 567 -20.42 -11.11 29.89
CA CYS A 567 -20.96 -12.44 29.56
C CYS A 567 -20.66 -12.82 28.10
N ILE A 568 -20.86 -11.90 27.16
CA ILE A 568 -20.52 -12.09 25.74
C ILE A 568 -19.01 -12.36 25.58
N GLN A 569 -18.15 -11.55 26.18
CA GLN A 569 -16.70 -11.74 26.09
C GLN A 569 -16.26 -13.08 26.71
N LYS A 570 -16.84 -13.47 27.86
CA LYS A 570 -16.57 -14.77 28.51
C LYS A 570 -16.97 -15.95 27.62
N PHE A 571 -18.14 -15.89 26.97
CA PHE A 571 -18.58 -16.91 26.01
C PHE A 571 -17.64 -16.97 24.78
N LEU A 572 -17.29 -15.82 24.19
CA LEU A 572 -16.38 -15.76 23.04
C LEU A 572 -14.98 -16.32 23.36
N ASP A 573 -14.47 -16.10 24.57
CA ASP A 573 -13.16 -16.65 24.98
C ASP A 573 -13.19 -18.16 25.21
N VAL A 574 -14.27 -18.71 25.77
CA VAL A 574 -14.44 -20.16 25.91
C VAL A 574 -14.67 -20.81 24.55
N ALA A 575 -15.50 -20.23 23.68
CA ALA A 575 -15.75 -20.72 22.32
C ALA A 575 -14.45 -20.86 21.52
N ARG A 576 -13.55 -19.87 21.59
CA ARG A 576 -12.20 -19.93 20.99
C ARG A 576 -11.34 -21.06 21.58
N GLN A 577 -11.38 -21.27 22.89
CA GLN A 577 -10.60 -22.33 23.55
C GLN A 577 -11.10 -23.72 23.13
N THR A 578 -12.40 -23.92 23.07
CA THR A 578 -13.04 -25.18 22.61
C THR A 578 -12.81 -25.41 21.12
N GLU A 579 -12.89 -24.37 20.28
CA GLU A 579 -12.51 -24.43 18.86
C GLU A 579 -11.04 -24.83 18.67
N CYS A 580 -10.10 -24.14 19.32
CA CYS A 580 -8.67 -24.48 19.24
C CYS A 580 -8.38 -25.92 19.71
N PHE A 581 -9.04 -26.39 20.77
CA PHE A 581 -8.91 -27.77 21.25
C PHE A 581 -9.39 -28.78 20.19
N PHE A 582 -10.57 -28.60 19.60
CA PHE A 582 -11.07 -29.52 18.58
C PHE A 582 -10.26 -29.44 17.27
N LEU A 583 -9.77 -28.27 16.86
CA LEU A 583 -8.85 -28.13 15.73
C LEU A 583 -7.53 -28.88 15.99
N GLN A 584 -6.95 -28.75 17.19
CA GLN A 584 -5.73 -29.49 17.57
C GLN A 584 -5.98 -31.00 17.57
N LYS A 585 -7.17 -31.46 17.96
CA LYS A 585 -7.56 -32.89 17.89
C LYS A 585 -7.81 -33.37 16.46
N ARG A 586 -8.46 -32.57 15.61
CA ARG A 586 -8.64 -32.87 14.17
C ARG A 586 -7.29 -32.97 13.45
N LEU A 587 -6.32 -32.12 13.81
CA LEU A 587 -4.93 -32.19 13.31
C LEU A 587 -4.19 -33.44 13.79
N GLN A 588 -4.36 -33.85 15.05
CA GLN A 588 -3.81 -35.13 15.55
C GLN A 588 -4.43 -36.33 14.81
N LEU A 589 -5.74 -36.28 14.53
CA LEU A 589 -6.45 -37.31 13.76
C LEU A 589 -6.06 -37.33 12.28
N SER A 590 -5.84 -36.19 11.63
CA SER A 590 -5.43 -36.17 10.21
C SER A 590 -4.02 -36.71 9.99
N VAL A 591 -3.14 -36.64 10.99
CA VAL A 591 -1.80 -37.28 10.95
C VAL A 591 -1.89 -38.79 11.21
N GLN A 592 -2.77 -39.24 12.11
CA GLN A 592 -2.86 -40.66 12.51
C GLN A 592 -3.81 -41.51 11.65
N LYS A 593 -4.85 -40.89 11.08
CA LYS A 593 -5.92 -41.54 10.30
C LYS A 593 -6.45 -40.61 9.18
N PRO A 594 -5.61 -40.20 8.21
CA PRO A 594 -6.03 -39.28 7.15
C PRO A 594 -7.27 -39.74 6.38
N GLU A 595 -7.39 -41.05 6.08
CA GLU A 595 -8.56 -41.61 5.41
C GLU A 595 -9.87 -41.44 6.18
N GLN A 596 -9.83 -41.46 7.52
CA GLN A 596 -11.03 -41.25 8.34
C GLN A 596 -11.49 -39.79 8.25
N VAL A 597 -10.56 -38.83 8.36
CA VAL A 597 -10.88 -37.40 8.23
C VAL A 597 -11.42 -37.09 6.84
N VAL A 598 -10.78 -37.56 5.77
CA VAL A 598 -11.28 -37.37 4.40
C VAL A 598 -12.67 -37.98 4.20
N LYS A 599 -12.97 -39.14 4.82
CA LYS A 599 -14.30 -39.76 4.75
C LYS A 599 -15.36 -38.95 5.49
N GLU A 600 -15.03 -38.36 6.63
CA GLU A 600 -15.91 -37.50 7.41
C GLU A 600 -16.17 -36.17 6.67
N ASP A 601 -15.11 -35.50 6.18
CA ASP A 601 -15.18 -34.28 5.36
C ASP A 601 -16.04 -34.47 4.10
N VAL A 602 -15.86 -35.58 3.37
CA VAL A 602 -16.67 -35.91 2.17
C VAL A 602 -18.12 -36.19 2.53
N SER A 603 -18.42 -36.69 3.72
CA SER A 603 -19.79 -36.87 4.21
C SER A 603 -20.45 -35.54 4.58
N GLU A 604 -19.71 -34.66 5.27
CA GLU A 604 -20.15 -33.30 5.62
C GLU A 604 -20.46 -32.46 4.38
N LEU A 605 -19.57 -32.48 3.38
CA LEU A 605 -19.78 -31.79 2.09
C LEU A 605 -20.98 -32.32 1.30
N ARG A 606 -21.25 -33.63 1.35
CA ARG A 606 -22.45 -34.23 0.71
C ARG A 606 -23.74 -33.77 1.39
N ASN A 607 -23.76 -33.77 2.72
CA ASN A 607 -24.93 -33.33 3.49
C ASN A 607 -25.23 -31.85 3.25
N GLU A 608 -24.22 -30.99 3.21
CA GLU A 608 -24.40 -29.55 2.94
C GLU A 608 -24.77 -29.26 1.48
N LEU A 609 -24.28 -30.07 0.52
CA LEU A 609 -24.74 -30.00 -0.88
C LEU A 609 -26.24 -30.33 -0.98
N GLN A 610 -26.68 -31.44 -0.39
CA GLN A 610 -28.09 -31.84 -0.35
C GLN A 610 -28.97 -30.80 0.37
N ARG A 611 -28.45 -30.16 1.43
CA ARG A 611 -29.13 -29.04 2.12
C ARG A 611 -29.31 -27.84 1.18
N LYS A 612 -28.30 -27.48 0.40
CA LYS A 612 -28.36 -26.38 -0.57
C LYS A 612 -29.29 -26.69 -1.74
N GLU A 613 -29.31 -27.92 -2.24
CA GLU A 613 -30.27 -28.36 -3.26
C GLU A 613 -31.72 -28.22 -2.76
N MET A 614 -32.03 -28.68 -1.55
CA MET A 614 -33.35 -28.48 -0.94
C MET A 614 -33.71 -26.99 -0.76
N LEU A 615 -32.73 -26.15 -0.42
CA LEU A 615 -32.93 -24.70 -0.29
C LEU A 615 -33.24 -24.06 -1.66
N VAL A 616 -32.43 -24.38 -2.69
CA VAL A 616 -32.63 -23.91 -4.06
C VAL A 616 -34.00 -24.34 -4.59
N GLN A 617 -34.39 -25.60 -4.38
CA GLN A 617 -35.71 -26.11 -4.78
C GLN A 617 -36.85 -25.33 -4.09
N LYS A 618 -36.73 -25.04 -2.78
CA LYS A 618 -37.69 -24.22 -2.03
C LYS A 618 -37.78 -22.78 -2.54
N HIS A 619 -36.68 -22.21 -3.02
CA HIS A 619 -36.68 -20.90 -3.68
C HIS A 619 -37.30 -20.96 -5.10
N LEU A 620 -37.01 -21.99 -5.88
CA LEU A 620 -37.62 -22.21 -7.20
C LEU A 620 -39.14 -22.39 -7.10
N THR A 621 -39.65 -23.15 -6.13
CA THR A 621 -41.11 -23.27 -5.88
C THR A 621 -41.73 -21.92 -5.54
N LYS A 622 -41.07 -21.09 -4.73
CA LYS A 622 -41.54 -19.72 -4.43
C LYS A 622 -41.54 -18.83 -5.67
N LEU A 623 -40.52 -18.92 -6.54
CA LEU A 623 -40.46 -18.15 -7.77
C LEU A 623 -41.57 -18.53 -8.75
N HIS A 624 -41.84 -19.83 -8.94
CA HIS A 624 -42.97 -20.31 -9.76
C HIS A 624 -44.32 -19.81 -9.20
N HIS A 625 -44.51 -19.85 -7.88
CA HIS A 625 -45.74 -19.32 -7.26
C HIS A 625 -45.91 -17.81 -7.49
N TRP A 626 -44.84 -17.01 -7.33
CA TRP A 626 -44.88 -15.58 -7.65
C TRP A 626 -45.11 -15.31 -9.13
N GLN A 627 -44.57 -16.15 -10.02
CA GLN A 627 -44.80 -16.05 -11.45
C GLN A 627 -46.26 -16.34 -11.81
N GLN A 628 -46.88 -17.37 -11.24
CA GLN A 628 -48.33 -17.62 -11.40
C GLN A 628 -49.18 -16.45 -10.88
N VAL A 629 -48.85 -15.88 -9.72
CA VAL A 629 -49.55 -14.70 -9.18
C VAL A 629 -49.41 -13.49 -10.11
N LEU A 630 -48.24 -13.28 -10.73
CA LEU A 630 -48.04 -12.21 -11.73
C LEU A 630 -48.81 -12.49 -13.03
N GLU A 631 -48.87 -13.74 -13.48
CA GLU A 631 -49.64 -14.15 -14.65
C GLU A 631 -51.15 -13.93 -14.41
N ASP A 632 -51.71 -14.39 -13.28
CA ASP A 632 -53.11 -14.16 -12.88
C ASP A 632 -53.46 -12.67 -12.80
N VAL A 633 -52.61 -11.85 -12.17
CA VAL A 633 -52.79 -10.38 -12.11
C VAL A 633 -52.74 -9.75 -13.51
N SER A 634 -51.91 -10.27 -14.41
CA SER A 634 -51.83 -9.80 -15.80
C SER A 634 -53.07 -10.17 -16.63
N VAL A 635 -53.66 -11.35 -16.38
CA VAL A 635 -54.89 -11.81 -17.03
C VAL A 635 -56.08 -10.96 -16.58
N GLN A 636 -56.18 -10.63 -15.29
CA GLN A 636 -57.23 -9.75 -14.76
C GLN A 636 -57.22 -8.32 -15.34
N HIS A 637 -56.10 -7.87 -15.90
CA HIS A 637 -55.96 -6.52 -16.48
C HIS A 637 -56.12 -6.45 -18.01
N ARG A 638 -56.31 -7.59 -18.71
CA ARG A 638 -56.47 -7.60 -20.18
C ARG A 638 -57.93 -7.44 -20.61
N LYS A 639 -58.30 -6.24 -21.08
CA LYS A 639 -59.42 -6.10 -22.03
C LYS A 639 -59.04 -6.74 -23.38
N PRO A 640 -60.00 -7.34 -24.12
CA PRO A 640 -59.70 -8.12 -25.31
C PRO A 640 -59.46 -7.23 -26.55
N THR A 641 -58.21 -6.85 -26.80
CA THR A 641 -57.72 -6.45 -28.14
C THR A 641 -56.19 -6.55 -28.21
N ASP A 642 -55.68 -6.79 -29.42
CA ASP A 642 -54.30 -6.65 -29.91
C ASP A 642 -53.18 -7.54 -29.31
N LEU A 643 -52.67 -8.44 -30.16
CA LEU A 643 -51.49 -9.30 -29.95
C LEU A 643 -50.31 -8.82 -30.82
N PRO A 644 -49.13 -8.53 -30.23
CA PRO A 644 -47.86 -8.41 -30.96
C PRO A 644 -47.14 -9.77 -31.15
N PRO A 645 -46.18 -9.87 -32.10
CA PRO A 645 -45.48 -11.12 -32.43
C PRO A 645 -44.41 -11.55 -31.39
N PRO A 646 -43.96 -12.82 -31.41
CA PRO A 646 -43.05 -13.38 -30.40
C PRO A 646 -41.64 -12.76 -30.39
N GLY A 647 -41.11 -12.55 -29.17
CA GLY A 647 -39.79 -11.99 -28.92
C GLY A 647 -38.64 -13.01 -28.83
N PRO A 648 -37.39 -12.55 -28.57
CA PRO A 648 -36.16 -13.30 -28.90
C PRO A 648 -35.81 -14.56 -28.07
N LEU A 649 -36.71 -15.10 -27.24
CA LEU A 649 -36.36 -16.17 -26.28
C LEU A 649 -36.46 -17.60 -26.84
N ALA A 650 -37.13 -17.81 -27.98
CA ALA A 650 -37.21 -19.12 -28.65
C ALA A 650 -35.84 -19.73 -29.03
N PHE A 651 -34.77 -18.92 -29.03
CA PHE A 651 -33.41 -19.36 -29.29
C PHE A 651 -32.70 -20.01 -28.09
N LEU A 652 -33.18 -19.83 -26.86
CA LEU A 652 -32.53 -20.41 -25.67
C LEU A 652 -33.00 -21.83 -25.34
N GLU A 653 -34.27 -22.16 -25.60
CA GLU A 653 -34.78 -23.54 -25.36
C GLU A 653 -34.10 -24.58 -26.25
N GLN A 654 -33.78 -24.23 -27.50
CA GLN A 654 -33.09 -25.14 -28.43
C GLN A 654 -31.63 -25.43 -28.03
N ALA A 655 -30.99 -24.55 -27.24
CA ALA A 655 -29.61 -24.77 -26.78
C ALA A 655 -29.51 -25.87 -25.71
N SER A 656 -30.58 -26.11 -24.94
CA SER A 656 -30.60 -27.13 -23.88
C SER A 656 -30.81 -28.56 -24.39
N ALA A 657 -31.19 -28.76 -25.66
CA ALA A 657 -31.66 -30.04 -26.18
C ALA A 657 -30.56 -30.93 -26.81
N ASN A 658 -29.35 -30.41 -27.03
CA ASN A 658 -28.30 -31.05 -27.83
C ASN A 658 -27.02 -31.40 -27.04
N LEU A 659 -27.17 -32.02 -25.87
CA LEU A 659 -26.06 -32.70 -25.18
C LEU A 659 -26.34 -34.23 -25.14
N PRO A 660 -25.43 -35.07 -25.69
CA PRO A 660 -25.64 -36.52 -25.69
C PRO A 660 -25.43 -37.11 -24.29
N PRO A 661 -26.20 -38.14 -23.89
CA PRO A 661 -26.04 -38.79 -22.59
C PRO A 661 -24.74 -39.60 -22.53
N ALA A 662 -23.95 -39.40 -21.48
CA ALA A 662 -22.80 -40.25 -21.18
C ALA A 662 -23.27 -41.65 -20.72
N PRO A 663 -22.67 -42.75 -21.24
CA PRO A 663 -23.12 -44.09 -20.89
C PRO A 663 -22.66 -44.51 -19.48
N LEU A 664 -23.61 -44.86 -18.62
CA LEU A 664 -23.38 -45.53 -17.35
C LEU A 664 -24.02 -46.93 -17.36
N LYS A 665 -23.19 -47.97 -17.27
CA LYS A 665 -23.43 -49.18 -16.46
C LYS A 665 -22.13 -50.02 -16.34
N PRO A 666 -22.01 -50.87 -15.31
CA PRO A 666 -20.71 -51.37 -14.85
C PRO A 666 -20.31 -52.74 -15.41
N ASN A 667 -19.00 -53.00 -15.34
CA ASN A 667 -18.39 -54.19 -14.78
C ASN A 667 -17.07 -53.77 -14.11
#